data_AF-A0A523IN74-F1
#
_entry.id   AF-A0A523IN74-F1
#
_cell.length_a   1.000
_cell.length_b   1.000
_cell.length_c   1.000
_cell.angle_alpha   90.00
_cell.angle_beta   90.00
_cell.angle_gamma   90.00
#
_symmetry.space_group_name_H-M   'P 1'
#
loop_
_entity.id
_entity.type
_entity.pdbx_description
1 polymer ?
#
loop_
_entity_poly.entity_id
_entity_poly.type
_entity_poly.pdbx_seq_one_letter_code
_entity_poly.pdbx_strand_id
1 'polypeptide(L)'
;MLADKNHKMFTKTTISKSIITVFLIYAAFCINSFAHIVKEQPWHPLPASYLKSVFYLNLKPINWDLIEREFSSQEQSGYDYRSLYEILDQITEFSNTNFQIEIKNAINSKDPEKLYQITTKALSNYIRFLLSKAEDEIENPAKASLYISNAKSLYRAFERFIQKYDQQNYVSLGQAWLNLSTSLGSRGVFGAAQRKPDITTFTNSKKIIDDYLTSNYEVKTKNKLLLPIPNGVNKNAVSKSDFDWLPPGTNLNDQIPLPRLVLNFEERGQDEKDLFLVAYGDMLFDSPQIFGKPASNLGIACATCHNRSDINNSFFIPGISDKPGSIDVDGHFFNPLFNDHRNDSIDIPSLRGIRFTAPYGRDGRFASLRDFVRNVIVNEFGGAEPTPLMLDALVTYMLEFDWLPSPFLSADGTLNEKASKQAKRGQKLFNKKFEAMGGRACSSCHIPSSNFIDGLRHDIGSGNSSSPSARDSFFDTPTLINVKYTGPYLHDGSLENLTDVVQWFSDKFKLRLSEKEKADLTAYLDEVGAGEEPFENFDYDNTQFTLDWSELSTFLSTLNVLIPAEDRFHINLLLNTVSKDLKVDAAGLKNLDQSSLVYELTDKLEAILDAVEKNDWKKSASLWLDYQKLENQYGPVFK
;
A
#
# COMPACT_ATOMS: atom_id res chain seq x y z
N MET A 1 -9.80 -48.52 -63.01
CA MET A 1 -10.65 -49.46 -63.77
C MET A 1 -11.39 -50.29 -62.73
N LEU A 2 -12.73 -50.17 -62.71
CA LEU A 2 -13.72 -50.97 -61.96
C LEU A 2 -13.62 -50.90 -60.42
N ALA A 3 -14.44 -50.09 -59.74
CA ALA A 3 -15.89 -50.28 -59.48
C ALA A 3 -16.15 -51.32 -58.38
N ASP A 4 -16.68 -50.85 -57.25
CA ASP A 4 -18.03 -51.28 -56.92
C ASP A 4 -18.81 -50.18 -56.18
N LYS A 5 -20.05 -50.00 -56.64
CA LYS A 5 -21.05 -49.09 -56.09
C LYS A 5 -22.07 -49.99 -55.42
N ASN A 6 -22.60 -49.61 -54.25
CA ASN A 6 -24.05 -49.64 -54.11
C ASN A 6 -24.62 -48.67 -53.06
N HIS A 7 -25.48 -47.81 -53.61
CA HIS A 7 -26.74 -47.27 -53.08
C HIS A 7 -26.77 -46.03 -52.16
N LYS A 8 -27.03 -44.88 -52.83
CA LYS A 8 -28.14 -43.89 -52.68
C LYS A 8 -28.59 -43.56 -51.23
N MET A 9 -28.79 -42.31 -50.80
CA MET A 9 -29.35 -41.13 -51.48
C MET A 9 -29.15 -39.87 -50.60
N PHE A 10 -28.82 -38.72 -51.22
CA PHE A 10 -29.20 -37.32 -50.95
C PHE A 10 -29.61 -36.90 -49.50
N THR A 11 -29.01 -35.88 -48.87
CA THR A 11 -29.02 -34.47 -49.29
C THR A 11 -27.98 -33.64 -48.49
N LYS A 12 -27.40 -32.65 -49.16
CA LYS A 12 -26.60 -31.56 -48.57
C LYS A 12 -27.51 -30.60 -47.80
N THR A 13 -27.06 -30.11 -46.66
CA THR A 13 -27.38 -28.73 -46.26
C THR A 13 -26.15 -28.08 -45.63
N THR A 14 -25.81 -26.96 -46.23
CA THR A 14 -24.71 -26.04 -45.96
C THR A 14 -24.81 -25.50 -44.53
N ILE A 15 -23.81 -25.76 -43.68
CA ILE A 15 -23.65 -25.00 -42.42
C ILE A 15 -22.57 -23.94 -42.64
N SER A 16 -23.02 -22.71 -42.41
CA SER A 16 -22.35 -21.43 -42.54
C SER A 16 -20.99 -21.34 -41.84
N LYS A 17 -20.03 -20.68 -42.52
CA LYS A 17 -18.71 -20.25 -42.03
C LYS A 17 -18.74 -19.23 -40.86
N SER A 18 -19.86 -19.09 -40.14
CA SER A 18 -20.02 -18.11 -39.05
C SER A 18 -19.81 -18.69 -37.65
N ILE A 19 -19.52 -20.00 -37.52
CA ILE A 19 -19.36 -20.66 -36.21
C ILE A 19 -17.87 -20.76 -35.80
N ILE A 20 -16.93 -20.61 -36.73
CA ILE A 20 -15.49 -20.77 -36.45
C ILE A 20 -14.83 -19.47 -35.96
N THR A 21 -15.46 -18.31 -36.15
CA THR A 21 -14.93 -17.02 -35.65
C THR A 21 -15.34 -16.73 -34.19
N VAL A 22 -16.30 -17.46 -33.62
CA VAL A 22 -16.76 -17.25 -32.23
C VAL A 22 -15.95 -18.08 -31.22
N PHE A 23 -15.27 -19.14 -31.66
CA PHE A 23 -14.44 -19.98 -30.77
C PHE A 23 -12.99 -19.49 -30.61
N LEU A 24 -12.53 -18.54 -31.44
CA LEU A 24 -11.16 -17.98 -31.37
C LEU A 24 -11.05 -16.69 -30.54
N ILE A 25 -12.16 -16.14 -30.06
CA ILE A 25 -12.16 -14.95 -29.18
C ILE A 25 -12.22 -15.36 -27.68
N TYR A 26 -12.52 -16.62 -27.36
CA TYR A 26 -12.56 -17.12 -25.98
C TYR A 26 -11.22 -17.67 -25.46
N ALA A 27 -10.19 -17.76 -26.30
CA ALA A 27 -8.89 -18.35 -25.93
C ALA A 27 -7.77 -17.31 -25.66
N ALA A 28 -8.10 -16.01 -25.58
CA ALA A 28 -7.11 -14.93 -25.41
C ALA A 28 -7.26 -14.12 -24.10
N PHE A 29 -8.00 -14.62 -23.12
CA PHE A 29 -8.10 -14.02 -21.78
C PHE A 29 -7.88 -15.08 -20.68
N CYS A 30 -6.78 -15.83 -20.77
CA CYS A 30 -6.17 -16.37 -19.55
C CYS A 30 -5.29 -15.27 -18.96
N ILE A 31 -5.92 -14.24 -18.39
CA ILE A 31 -5.23 -13.37 -17.45
C ILE A 31 -5.10 -14.21 -16.19
N ASN A 32 -3.87 -14.60 -15.86
CA ASN A 32 -3.50 -15.05 -14.53
C ASN A 32 -3.91 -13.93 -13.57
N SER A 33 -5.12 -14.03 -13.04
CA SER A 33 -5.69 -13.09 -12.10
C SER A 33 -5.19 -13.54 -10.74
N PHE A 34 -3.98 -13.08 -10.41
CA PHE A 34 -3.50 -13.00 -9.03
C PHE A 34 -4.60 -12.31 -8.22
N ALA A 35 -4.89 -12.83 -7.03
CA ALA A 35 -5.89 -12.29 -6.15
C ALA A 35 -5.44 -10.90 -5.67
N HIS A 36 -5.69 -9.87 -6.47
CA HIS A 36 -5.64 -8.51 -5.99
C HIS A 36 -6.93 -8.23 -5.26
N ILE A 37 -6.80 -7.65 -4.06
CA ILE A 37 -7.84 -6.85 -3.40
C ILE A 37 -8.64 -6.14 -4.49
N VAL A 38 -9.97 -6.31 -4.48
CA VAL A 38 -10.88 -5.75 -5.48
C VAL A 38 -10.44 -4.32 -5.79
N LYS A 39 -9.87 -4.11 -7.00
CA LYS A 39 -9.30 -2.81 -7.37
C LYS A 39 -10.39 -1.77 -7.19
N GLU A 40 -10.18 -0.84 -6.27
CA GLU A 40 -11.18 0.17 -5.94
C GLU A 40 -11.64 0.84 -7.24
N GLN A 41 -12.96 1.01 -7.41
CA GLN A 41 -13.51 1.78 -8.53
C GLN A 41 -12.76 3.12 -8.62
N PRO A 42 -12.17 3.46 -9.79
CA PRO A 42 -11.41 4.68 -9.94
C PRO A 42 -12.17 5.89 -9.38
N TRP A 43 -11.46 6.72 -8.62
CA TRP A 43 -12.07 7.93 -8.09
C TRP A 43 -12.32 8.92 -9.23
N HIS A 44 -13.47 9.58 -9.21
CA HIS A 44 -13.66 10.77 -10.03
C HIS A 44 -12.63 11.84 -9.59
N PRO A 45 -12.05 12.64 -10.51
CA PRO A 45 -11.03 13.65 -10.22
C PRO A 45 -11.37 14.54 -9.01
N LEU A 46 -12.57 15.15 -9.04
CA LEU A 46 -13.02 16.08 -8.01
C LEU A 46 -13.03 15.50 -6.57
N PRO A 47 -13.70 14.36 -6.25
CA PRO A 47 -13.65 13.77 -4.92
C PRO A 47 -12.25 13.23 -4.57
N ALA A 48 -11.46 12.78 -5.55
CA ALA A 48 -10.08 12.35 -5.31
C ALA A 48 -9.22 13.49 -4.74
N SER A 49 -9.20 14.62 -5.45
CA SER A 49 -8.45 15.81 -5.06
C SER A 49 -9.03 16.51 -3.84
N TYR A 50 -10.35 16.48 -3.64
CA TYR A 50 -10.97 16.93 -2.40
C TYR A 50 -10.43 16.13 -1.20
N LEU A 51 -10.49 14.80 -1.25
CA LEU A 51 -10.01 13.95 -0.16
C LEU A 51 -8.49 14.09 0.06
N LYS A 52 -7.69 14.12 -1.01
CA LYS A 52 -6.25 14.40 -0.90
C LYS A 52 -5.98 15.75 -0.23
N SER A 53 -6.67 16.82 -0.65
CA SER A 53 -6.52 18.15 -0.05
C SER A 53 -6.93 18.15 1.42
N VAL A 54 -8.06 17.53 1.77
CA VAL A 54 -8.52 17.35 3.15
C VAL A 54 -7.45 16.64 3.97
N PHE A 55 -6.85 15.58 3.44
CA PHE A 55 -5.76 14.87 4.10
C PHE A 55 -4.54 15.78 4.33
N TYR A 56 -4.05 16.47 3.29
CA TYR A 56 -2.90 17.38 3.37
C TYR A 56 -3.10 18.51 4.38
N LEU A 57 -4.32 19.03 4.50
CA LEU A 57 -4.65 20.09 5.48
C LEU A 57 -4.50 19.64 6.94
N ASN A 58 -4.60 18.33 7.20
CA ASN A 58 -4.38 17.76 8.53
C ASN A 58 -2.91 17.40 8.80
N LEU A 59 -2.04 17.37 7.78
CA LEU A 59 -0.60 17.21 7.95
C LEU A 59 0.05 18.50 8.51
N LYS A 60 1.24 18.36 9.10
CA LYS A 60 2.00 19.48 9.67
C LYS A 60 3.50 19.29 9.37
N PRO A 61 4.13 20.20 8.60
CA PRO A 61 3.57 21.39 7.98
C PRO A 61 2.59 21.09 6.84
N ILE A 62 1.70 22.03 6.52
CA ILE A 62 0.80 21.90 5.37
C ILE A 62 1.59 22.20 4.09
N ASN A 63 1.61 21.25 3.15
CA ASN A 63 2.21 21.43 1.84
C ASN A 63 1.20 22.08 0.87
N TRP A 64 1.22 23.41 0.79
CA TRP A 64 0.32 24.17 -0.09
C TRP A 64 0.59 23.98 -1.59
N ASP A 65 1.81 23.59 -1.97
CA ASP A 65 2.16 23.33 -3.37
C ASP A 65 1.55 22.00 -3.86
N LEU A 66 1.47 21.00 -2.98
CA LEU A 66 0.68 19.79 -3.26
C LEU A 66 -0.80 20.14 -3.45
N ILE A 67 -1.36 20.94 -2.56
CA ILE A 67 -2.78 21.38 -2.64
C ILE A 67 -3.03 22.16 -3.94
N GLU A 68 -2.20 23.13 -4.31
CA GLU A 68 -2.40 23.88 -5.56
C GLU A 68 -2.33 22.96 -6.79
N ARG A 69 -1.41 21.98 -6.79
CA ARG A 69 -1.30 21.00 -7.87
C ARG A 69 -2.57 20.17 -8.04
N GLU A 70 -3.23 19.78 -6.94
CA GLU A 70 -4.49 19.03 -6.99
C GLU A 70 -5.59 19.75 -7.78
N PHE A 71 -5.69 21.07 -7.65
CA PHE A 71 -6.73 21.84 -8.36
C PHE A 71 -6.31 22.32 -9.74
N SER A 72 -5.01 22.54 -9.97
CA SER A 72 -4.49 23.12 -11.22
C SER A 72 -4.08 22.08 -12.26
N SER A 73 -3.77 20.84 -11.87
CA SER A 73 -3.35 19.80 -12.82
C SER A 73 -4.49 19.36 -13.74
N GLN A 74 -4.17 19.11 -15.02
CA GLN A 74 -5.05 18.41 -15.94
C GLN A 74 -4.89 16.90 -15.73
N GLU A 75 -5.98 16.19 -15.44
CA GLU A 75 -5.93 14.74 -15.24
C GLU A 75 -5.92 13.96 -16.58
N GLN A 76 -5.08 12.93 -16.67
CA GLN A 76 -5.01 11.98 -17.81
C GLN A 76 -5.95 10.75 -17.65
N SER A 77 -6.80 10.72 -16.61
CA SER A 77 -7.42 9.51 -16.06
C SER A 77 -8.77 9.12 -16.72
N GLY A 78 -8.89 9.19 -18.06
CA GLY A 78 -10.10 8.75 -18.77
C GLY A 78 -11.34 9.63 -18.57
N TYR A 79 -11.22 10.69 -17.78
CA TYR A 79 -12.11 11.85 -17.77
C TYR A 79 -11.57 12.90 -18.77
N ASP A 80 -12.45 13.76 -19.27
CA ASP A 80 -12.13 14.81 -20.25
C ASP A 80 -10.92 15.67 -19.81
N TYR A 81 -10.16 16.26 -20.76
CA TYR A 81 -8.93 17.04 -20.51
C TYR A 81 -9.21 18.40 -19.85
N ARG A 82 -9.80 18.39 -18.65
CA ARG A 82 -10.17 19.57 -17.88
C ARG A 82 -9.50 19.56 -16.51
N SER A 83 -9.04 20.72 -16.08
CA SER A 83 -8.66 21.00 -14.70
C SER A 83 -9.88 20.97 -13.78
N LEU A 84 -9.67 20.78 -12.48
CA LEU A 84 -10.77 20.85 -11.52
C LEU A 84 -11.43 22.22 -11.48
N TYR A 85 -10.68 23.29 -11.75
CA TYR A 85 -11.23 24.63 -11.89
C TYR A 85 -12.25 24.73 -13.03
N GLU A 86 -11.99 24.12 -14.19
CA GLU A 86 -12.93 24.09 -15.32
C GLU A 86 -14.13 23.18 -15.04
N ILE A 87 -13.93 22.11 -14.27
CA ILE A 87 -15.03 21.26 -13.80
C ILE A 87 -15.98 22.10 -12.94
N LEU A 88 -15.44 22.81 -11.94
CA LEU A 88 -16.21 23.61 -10.98
C LEU A 88 -16.89 24.84 -11.59
N ASP A 89 -16.43 25.36 -12.73
CA ASP A 89 -17.07 26.50 -13.38
C ASP A 89 -18.50 26.18 -13.87
N GLN A 90 -18.77 24.91 -14.20
CA GLN A 90 -20.09 24.46 -14.65
C GLN A 90 -21.20 24.65 -13.59
N ILE A 91 -20.84 24.80 -12.32
CA ILE A 91 -21.80 24.96 -11.22
C ILE A 91 -21.88 26.40 -10.70
N THR A 92 -21.20 27.35 -11.34
CA THR A 92 -21.19 28.77 -10.92
C THR A 92 -22.61 29.36 -10.92
N GLU A 93 -23.38 29.16 -12.00
CA GLU A 93 -24.77 29.64 -12.10
C GLU A 93 -25.69 28.93 -11.10
N PHE A 94 -25.54 27.62 -10.93
CA PHE A 94 -26.36 26.83 -10.00
C PHE A 94 -26.15 27.25 -8.54
N SER A 95 -24.90 27.50 -8.15
CA SER A 95 -24.51 27.78 -6.77
C SER A 95 -24.45 29.27 -6.40
N ASN A 96 -24.57 30.16 -7.39
CA ASN A 96 -24.27 31.59 -7.27
C ASN A 96 -22.90 31.86 -6.63
N THR A 97 -21.94 30.95 -6.82
CA THR A 97 -20.60 31.02 -6.21
C THR A 97 -19.55 30.63 -7.26
N ASN A 98 -18.58 31.51 -7.50
CA ASN A 98 -17.41 31.14 -8.31
C ASN A 98 -16.40 30.39 -7.43
N PHE A 99 -16.53 29.05 -7.39
CA PHE A 99 -15.68 28.20 -6.55
C PHE A 99 -14.20 28.25 -6.95
N GLN A 100 -13.89 28.44 -8.24
CA GLN A 100 -12.52 28.60 -8.71
C GLN A 100 -11.83 29.79 -8.00
N ILE A 101 -12.47 30.96 -8.00
CA ILE A 101 -11.91 32.16 -7.37
C ILE A 101 -11.77 31.97 -5.86
N GLU A 102 -12.79 31.41 -5.19
CA GLU A 102 -12.75 31.24 -3.73
C GLU A 102 -11.72 30.20 -3.28
N ILE A 103 -11.52 29.11 -4.03
CA ILE A 103 -10.48 28.11 -3.77
C ILE A 103 -9.10 28.75 -3.93
N LYS A 104 -8.84 29.46 -5.03
CA LYS A 104 -7.57 30.18 -5.25
C LYS A 104 -7.29 31.18 -4.13
N ASN A 105 -8.30 31.92 -3.70
CA ASN A 105 -8.16 32.87 -2.58
C ASN A 105 -7.81 32.15 -1.26
N ALA A 106 -8.42 30.98 -0.99
CA ALA A 106 -8.12 30.19 0.21
C ALA A 106 -6.68 29.63 0.19
N ILE A 107 -6.22 29.14 -0.96
CA ILE A 107 -4.84 28.65 -1.14
C ILE A 107 -3.84 29.79 -0.98
N ASN A 108 -4.07 30.92 -1.64
CA ASN A 108 -3.20 32.10 -1.57
C ASN A 108 -3.11 32.68 -0.14
N SER A 109 -4.21 32.65 0.60
CA SER A 109 -4.24 33.09 2.01
C SER A 109 -3.73 32.03 3.00
N LYS A 110 -3.42 30.82 2.52
CA LYS A 110 -3.02 29.67 3.34
C LYS A 110 -3.99 29.41 4.51
N ASP A 111 -5.29 29.53 4.24
CA ASP A 111 -6.35 29.34 5.24
C ASP A 111 -6.94 27.92 5.12
N PRO A 112 -6.56 27.00 6.02
CA PRO A 112 -6.98 25.59 5.94
C PRO A 112 -8.49 25.42 6.20
N GLU A 113 -9.06 26.20 7.11
CA GLU A 113 -10.49 26.13 7.41
C GLU A 113 -11.32 26.64 6.23
N LYS A 114 -10.90 27.77 5.63
CA LYS A 114 -11.58 28.32 4.45
C LYS A 114 -11.50 27.36 3.26
N LEU A 115 -10.32 26.78 2.98
CA LEU A 115 -10.16 25.83 1.88
C LEU A 115 -11.03 24.59 2.09
N TYR A 116 -11.04 24.03 3.30
CA TYR A 116 -11.90 22.89 3.64
C TYR A 116 -13.37 23.23 3.42
N GLN A 117 -13.86 24.36 3.94
CA GLN A 117 -15.26 24.76 3.82
C GLN A 117 -15.68 24.99 2.37
N ILE A 118 -14.87 25.70 1.59
CA ILE A 118 -15.23 26.03 0.19
C ILE A 118 -15.24 24.80 -0.71
N THR A 119 -14.28 23.89 -0.55
CA THR A 119 -14.18 22.67 -1.35
C THR A 119 -15.25 21.65 -0.97
N THR A 120 -15.57 21.52 0.32
CA THR A 120 -16.69 20.69 0.81
C THR A 120 -18.02 21.20 0.25
N LYS A 121 -18.25 22.52 0.28
CA LYS A 121 -19.44 23.14 -0.30
C LYS A 121 -19.51 22.96 -1.81
N ALA A 122 -18.39 23.11 -2.52
CA ALA A 122 -18.30 22.92 -3.96
C ALA A 122 -18.74 21.50 -4.36
N LEU A 123 -18.23 20.48 -3.66
CA LEU A 123 -18.58 19.09 -3.91
C LEU A 123 -20.07 18.81 -3.64
N SER A 124 -20.61 19.32 -2.53
CA SER A 124 -22.06 19.27 -2.23
C SER A 124 -22.90 19.89 -3.34
N ASN A 125 -22.54 21.10 -3.78
CA ASN A 125 -23.26 21.82 -4.84
C ASN A 125 -23.18 21.07 -6.18
N TYR A 126 -22.05 20.43 -6.49
CA TYR A 126 -21.91 19.65 -7.72
C TYR A 126 -22.81 18.40 -7.71
N ILE A 127 -22.87 17.67 -6.60
CA ILE A 127 -23.77 16.51 -6.46
C ILE A 127 -25.21 16.95 -6.73
N ARG A 128 -25.65 18.04 -6.09
CA ARG A 128 -27.01 18.59 -6.25
C ARG A 128 -27.29 19.09 -7.66
N PHE A 129 -26.31 19.73 -8.31
CA PHE A 129 -26.39 20.14 -9.71
C PHE A 129 -26.65 18.92 -10.63
N LEU A 130 -25.89 17.84 -10.45
CA LEU A 130 -26.08 16.61 -11.23
C LEU A 130 -27.44 15.96 -10.98
N LEU A 131 -27.91 15.94 -9.73
CA LEU A 131 -29.26 15.44 -9.41
C LEU A 131 -30.36 16.31 -10.04
N SER A 132 -30.16 17.63 -10.12
CA SER A 132 -31.07 18.53 -10.84
C SER A 132 -31.08 18.21 -12.34
N LYS A 133 -29.92 17.95 -12.95
CA LYS A 133 -29.83 17.52 -14.36
C LYS A 133 -30.49 16.16 -14.60
N ALA A 134 -30.39 15.25 -13.64
CA ALA A 134 -31.09 13.97 -13.70
C ALA A 134 -32.62 14.16 -13.67
N GLU A 135 -33.12 15.09 -12.86
CA GLU A 135 -34.54 15.45 -12.82
C GLU A 135 -35.02 16.07 -14.14
N ASP A 136 -34.25 17.01 -14.71
CA ASP A 136 -34.54 17.65 -15.99
C ASP A 136 -34.64 16.63 -17.14
N GLU A 137 -33.87 15.54 -17.06
CA GLU A 137 -33.78 14.48 -18.07
C GLU A 137 -34.51 13.20 -17.65
N ILE A 138 -35.46 13.26 -16.71
CA ILE A 138 -36.15 12.08 -16.16
C ILE A 138 -36.90 11.25 -17.23
N GLU A 139 -37.35 11.89 -18.31
CA GLU A 139 -37.97 11.24 -19.48
C GLU A 139 -36.94 10.51 -20.39
N ASN A 140 -35.65 10.67 -20.11
CA ASN A 140 -34.54 10.01 -20.77
C ASN A 140 -33.74 9.17 -19.76
N PRO A 141 -34.19 7.92 -19.47
CA PRO A 141 -33.62 7.11 -18.40
C PRO A 141 -32.12 6.87 -18.52
N ALA A 142 -31.59 6.79 -19.75
CA ALA A 142 -30.16 6.60 -19.98
C ALA A 142 -29.34 7.83 -19.55
N LYS A 143 -29.77 9.04 -19.90
CA LYS A 143 -29.10 10.27 -19.49
C LYS A 143 -29.28 10.55 -18.00
N ALA A 144 -30.49 10.40 -17.48
CA ALA A 144 -30.75 10.59 -16.05
C ALA A 144 -29.92 9.61 -15.20
N SER A 145 -29.83 8.34 -15.62
CA SER A 145 -28.99 7.33 -14.95
C SER A 145 -27.51 7.70 -14.96
N LEU A 146 -26.99 8.25 -16.06
CA LEU A 146 -25.62 8.76 -16.14
C LEU A 146 -25.38 9.90 -15.13
N TYR A 147 -26.30 10.86 -15.03
CA TYR A 147 -26.20 11.95 -14.05
C TYR A 147 -26.25 11.45 -12.61
N ILE A 148 -27.12 10.49 -12.29
CA ILE A 148 -27.19 9.85 -10.96
C ILE A 148 -25.88 9.10 -10.65
N SER A 149 -25.34 8.36 -11.61
CA SER A 149 -24.08 7.64 -11.45
C SER A 149 -22.90 8.58 -11.17
N ASN A 150 -22.82 9.70 -11.91
CA ASN A 150 -21.83 10.74 -11.67
C ASN A 150 -22.02 11.40 -10.30
N ALA A 151 -23.27 11.70 -9.91
CA ALA A 151 -23.59 12.27 -8.60
C ALA A 151 -23.18 11.33 -7.45
N LYS A 152 -23.45 10.03 -7.60
CA LYS A 152 -23.04 9.00 -6.65
C LYS A 152 -21.51 8.86 -6.58
N SER A 153 -20.82 8.99 -7.72
CA SER A 153 -19.36 8.98 -7.76
C SER A 153 -18.73 10.14 -6.98
N LEU A 154 -19.36 11.33 -7.02
CA LEU A 154 -18.96 12.48 -6.18
C LEU A 154 -19.33 12.25 -4.70
N TYR A 155 -20.51 11.69 -4.42
CA TYR A 155 -20.99 11.41 -3.06
C TYR A 155 -20.11 10.42 -2.28
N ARG A 156 -19.37 9.52 -2.96
CA ARG A 156 -18.41 8.59 -2.34
C ARG A 156 -17.40 9.27 -1.39
N ALA A 157 -17.08 10.55 -1.61
CA ALA A 157 -16.19 11.30 -0.72
C ALA A 157 -16.81 11.57 0.67
N PHE A 158 -18.13 11.59 0.79
CA PHE A 158 -18.84 11.75 2.07
C PHE A 158 -19.28 10.40 2.65
N GLU A 159 -19.63 9.45 1.78
CA GLU A 159 -20.28 8.19 2.13
C GLU A 159 -19.60 7.42 3.27
N ARG A 160 -18.28 7.23 3.21
CA ARG A 160 -17.53 6.50 4.25
C ARG A 160 -17.63 7.15 5.64
N PHE A 161 -17.67 8.48 5.67
CA PHE A 161 -17.74 9.25 6.91
C PHE A 161 -19.17 9.26 7.46
N ILE A 162 -20.16 9.33 6.57
CA ILE A 162 -21.57 9.17 6.95
C ILE A 162 -21.79 7.77 7.53
N GLN A 163 -21.25 6.72 6.90
CA GLN A 163 -21.36 5.35 7.40
C GLN A 163 -20.74 5.18 8.80
N LYS A 164 -19.56 5.77 9.03
CA LYS A 164 -18.86 5.68 10.32
C LYS A 164 -19.54 6.50 11.42
N TYR A 165 -20.01 7.70 11.12
CA TYR A 165 -20.39 8.70 12.13
C TYR A 165 -21.89 9.02 12.20
N ASP A 166 -22.68 8.66 11.19
CA ASP A 166 -24.12 8.91 11.11
C ASP A 166 -24.86 7.70 10.49
N GLN A 167 -24.77 6.57 11.18
CA GLN A 167 -25.35 5.29 10.73
C GLN A 167 -26.86 5.38 10.45
N GLN A 168 -27.59 6.21 11.20
CA GLN A 168 -29.03 6.37 11.01
C GLN A 168 -29.34 7.01 9.65
N ASN A 169 -28.68 8.12 9.32
CA ASN A 169 -28.89 8.77 8.02
C ASN A 169 -28.23 8.00 6.89
N TYR A 170 -27.14 7.25 7.14
CA TYR A 170 -26.51 6.38 6.14
C TYR A 170 -27.52 5.43 5.48
N VAL A 171 -28.33 4.74 6.29
CA VAL A 171 -29.37 3.82 5.77
C VAL A 171 -30.44 4.57 4.97
N SER A 172 -30.93 5.71 5.49
CA SER A 172 -31.95 6.52 4.80
C SER A 172 -31.45 7.08 3.47
N LEU A 173 -30.19 7.52 3.41
CA LEU A 173 -29.55 8.01 2.20
C LEU A 173 -29.31 6.88 1.20
N GLY A 174 -28.88 5.71 1.67
CA GLY A 174 -28.77 4.51 0.84
C GLY A 174 -30.09 4.15 0.16
N GLN A 175 -31.20 4.21 0.91
CA GLN A 175 -32.54 4.00 0.35
C GLN A 175 -32.93 5.10 -0.66
N ALA A 176 -32.63 6.36 -0.37
CA ALA A 176 -32.90 7.46 -1.30
C ALA A 176 -32.13 7.31 -2.62
N TRP A 177 -30.84 6.94 -2.57
CA TRP A 177 -30.04 6.65 -3.76
C TRP A 177 -30.59 5.47 -4.56
N LEU A 178 -31.03 4.40 -3.89
CA LEU A 178 -31.67 3.26 -4.54
C LEU A 178 -32.98 3.65 -5.22
N ASN A 179 -33.81 4.44 -4.53
CA ASN A 179 -35.08 4.93 -5.06
C ASN A 179 -34.87 5.82 -6.29
N LEU A 180 -33.87 6.72 -6.29
CA LEU A 180 -33.50 7.52 -7.45
C LEU A 180 -33.19 6.68 -8.69
N SER A 181 -32.39 5.62 -8.54
CA SER A 181 -32.03 4.75 -9.66
C SER A 181 -33.20 3.91 -10.16
N THR A 182 -34.06 3.44 -9.24
CA THR A 182 -35.19 2.56 -9.58
C THR A 182 -36.40 3.32 -10.13
N SER A 183 -36.51 4.63 -9.88
CA SER A 183 -37.62 5.46 -10.33
C SER A 183 -37.48 5.98 -11.78
N LEU A 184 -36.38 5.72 -12.48
CA LEU A 184 -36.17 6.23 -13.85
C LEU A 184 -37.00 5.52 -14.94
N GLY A 185 -37.60 4.37 -14.65
CA GLY A 185 -38.29 3.56 -15.66
C GLY A 185 -37.35 2.94 -16.69
N SER A 186 -37.88 2.45 -17.81
CA SER A 186 -37.10 1.81 -18.88
C SER A 186 -37.74 2.01 -20.24
N ARG A 187 -36.93 2.25 -21.29
CA ARG A 187 -37.44 2.34 -22.68
C ARG A 187 -37.86 0.99 -23.28
N GLY A 188 -37.49 -0.12 -22.63
CA GLY A 188 -37.75 -1.47 -23.14
C GLY A 188 -36.90 -1.81 -24.37
N VAL A 189 -37.01 -3.05 -24.86
CA VAL A 189 -36.36 -3.49 -26.11
C VAL A 189 -37.40 -3.39 -27.22
N PHE A 190 -37.17 -2.51 -28.21
CA PHE A 190 -38.14 -2.19 -29.27
C PHE A 190 -39.53 -1.77 -28.74
N GLY A 191 -39.60 -1.10 -27.59
CA GLY A 191 -40.85 -0.67 -26.95
C GLY A 191 -41.57 -1.75 -26.13
N ALA A 192 -41.11 -3.00 -26.15
CA ALA A 192 -41.62 -4.05 -25.26
C ALA A 192 -41.06 -3.87 -23.84
N ALA A 193 -41.92 -4.00 -22.82
CA ALA A 193 -41.59 -3.77 -21.40
C ALA A 193 -41.15 -2.33 -21.05
N GLN A 194 -41.71 -1.34 -21.73
CA GLN A 194 -41.52 0.07 -21.36
C GLN A 194 -42.13 0.35 -19.97
N ARG A 195 -41.36 1.02 -19.10
CA ARG A 195 -41.80 1.50 -17.79
C ARG A 195 -41.61 3.01 -17.75
N LYS A 196 -42.66 3.73 -17.35
CA LYS A 196 -42.59 5.18 -17.12
C LYS A 196 -41.80 5.47 -15.85
N PRO A 197 -41.14 6.63 -15.75
CA PRO A 197 -40.51 7.05 -14.51
C PRO A 197 -41.55 7.33 -13.42
N ASP A 198 -41.19 7.04 -12.17
CA ASP A 198 -41.92 7.47 -10.97
C ASP A 198 -41.36 8.80 -10.48
N ILE A 199 -41.93 9.88 -10.98
CA ILE A 199 -41.50 11.25 -10.70
C ILE A 199 -41.63 11.57 -9.20
N THR A 200 -42.68 11.08 -8.53
CA THR A 200 -42.92 11.40 -7.11
C THR A 200 -41.84 10.78 -6.24
N THR A 201 -41.54 9.50 -6.47
CA THR A 201 -40.46 8.81 -5.76
C THR A 201 -39.10 9.42 -6.06
N PHE A 202 -38.85 9.82 -7.32
CA PHE A 202 -37.60 10.49 -7.70
C PHE A 202 -37.42 11.82 -6.94
N THR A 203 -38.38 12.75 -7.04
CA THR A 203 -38.30 14.08 -6.44
C THR A 203 -38.19 14.01 -4.91
N ASN A 204 -38.95 13.12 -4.26
CA ASN A 204 -38.85 12.91 -2.81
C ASN A 204 -37.46 12.40 -2.40
N SER A 205 -36.90 11.44 -3.16
CA SER A 205 -35.59 10.86 -2.87
C SER A 205 -34.45 11.86 -3.11
N LYS A 206 -34.54 12.65 -4.19
CA LYS A 206 -33.64 13.77 -4.43
C LYS A 206 -33.68 14.76 -3.26
N LYS A 207 -34.88 15.14 -2.80
CA LYS A 207 -35.05 16.09 -1.68
C LYS A 207 -34.36 15.60 -0.41
N ILE A 208 -34.48 14.32 -0.08
CA ILE A 208 -33.81 13.72 1.09
C ILE A 208 -32.29 13.93 1.02
N ILE A 209 -31.69 13.69 -0.15
CA ILE A 209 -30.25 13.86 -0.37
C ILE A 209 -29.87 15.34 -0.33
N ASP A 210 -30.60 16.21 -1.04
CA ASP A 210 -30.35 17.65 -1.09
C ASP A 210 -30.41 18.30 0.30
N ASP A 211 -31.44 17.98 1.09
CA ASP A 211 -31.64 18.50 2.45
C ASP A 211 -30.49 18.06 3.37
N TYR A 212 -30.09 16.79 3.28
CA TYR A 212 -29.00 16.24 4.08
C TYR A 212 -27.67 16.90 3.73
N LEU A 213 -27.34 17.01 2.45
CA LEU A 213 -26.09 17.62 1.97
C LEU A 213 -26.00 19.09 2.39
N THR A 214 -27.07 19.86 2.18
CA THR A 214 -27.12 21.29 2.54
C THR A 214 -26.93 21.50 4.04
N SER A 215 -27.63 20.73 4.86
CA SER A 215 -27.60 20.88 6.32
C SER A 215 -26.25 20.46 6.92
N ASN A 216 -25.57 19.49 6.30
CA ASN A 216 -24.37 18.88 6.87
C ASN A 216 -23.05 19.32 6.26
N TYR A 217 -23.02 19.79 5.02
CA TYR A 217 -21.79 20.07 4.27
C TYR A 217 -21.68 21.49 3.71
N GLU A 218 -22.75 22.29 3.77
CA GLU A 218 -22.73 23.68 3.30
C GLU A 218 -22.76 24.72 4.43
N VAL A 219 -22.81 24.27 5.69
CA VAL A 219 -22.78 25.13 6.87
C VAL A 219 -21.36 25.29 7.40
N LYS A 220 -20.97 26.54 7.69
CA LYS A 220 -19.66 26.85 8.28
C LYS A 220 -19.53 26.22 9.67
N THR A 221 -18.50 25.40 9.85
CA THR A 221 -18.16 24.83 11.15
C THR A 221 -16.67 24.95 11.42
N LYS A 222 -16.33 25.22 12.68
CA LYS A 222 -14.95 25.13 13.19
C LYS A 222 -14.72 23.70 13.64
N ASN A 223 -13.68 23.07 13.11
CA ASN A 223 -13.36 21.68 13.39
C ASN A 223 -11.91 21.57 13.84
N LYS A 224 -11.65 20.77 14.88
CA LYS A 224 -10.28 20.50 15.37
C LYS A 224 -9.47 19.67 14.36
N LEU A 225 -10.14 18.74 13.68
CA LEU A 225 -9.65 18.00 12.53
C LEU A 225 -10.55 18.32 11.34
N LEU A 226 -9.94 18.57 10.19
CA LEU A 226 -10.66 18.88 8.97
C LEU A 226 -11.06 17.56 8.32
N LEU A 227 -12.24 17.06 8.68
CA LEU A 227 -12.78 15.79 8.20
C LEU A 227 -14.19 16.00 7.65
N PRO A 228 -14.58 15.32 6.55
CA PRO A 228 -15.89 15.43 5.91
C PRO A 228 -16.99 14.70 6.70
N ILE A 229 -17.05 14.98 8.00
CA ILE A 229 -18.03 14.46 8.93
C ILE A 229 -19.26 15.39 8.91
N PRO A 230 -20.49 14.83 8.86
CA PRO A 230 -21.71 15.62 8.89
C PRO A 230 -21.76 16.59 10.08
N ASN A 231 -22.21 17.83 9.87
CA ASN A 231 -22.31 18.81 10.94
C ASN A 231 -23.28 18.43 12.07
N GLY A 232 -24.28 17.58 11.80
CA GLY A 232 -25.20 17.07 12.82
C GLY A 232 -24.57 16.09 13.84
N VAL A 233 -23.36 15.59 13.58
CA VAL A 233 -22.64 14.68 14.47
C VAL A 233 -21.86 15.47 15.52
N ASN A 234 -21.79 14.95 16.75
CA ASN A 234 -20.94 15.52 17.80
C ASN A 234 -19.45 15.38 17.44
N LYS A 235 -18.89 16.40 16.79
CA LYS A 235 -17.48 16.44 16.38
C LYS A 235 -16.49 16.45 17.54
N ASN A 236 -16.94 16.74 18.78
CA ASN A 236 -16.08 16.65 19.97
C ASN A 236 -15.84 15.20 20.41
N ALA A 237 -16.63 14.23 19.92
CA ALA A 237 -16.39 12.81 20.14
C ALA A 237 -15.32 12.23 19.20
N VAL A 238 -14.92 13.00 18.17
CA VAL A 238 -13.93 12.57 17.17
C VAL A 238 -12.54 12.91 17.68
N SER A 239 -11.77 11.87 17.94
CA SER A 239 -10.42 11.91 18.45
C SER A 239 -9.39 11.94 17.32
N LYS A 240 -8.13 12.27 17.62
CA LYS A 240 -7.03 12.13 16.66
C LYS A 240 -6.81 10.69 16.21
N SER A 241 -7.09 9.72 17.09
CA SER A 241 -7.06 8.29 16.76
C SER A 241 -8.10 7.86 15.73
N ASP A 242 -9.06 8.73 15.38
CA ASP A 242 -10.05 8.49 14.33
C ASP A 242 -9.62 9.05 12.95
N PHE A 243 -8.38 9.55 12.83
CA PHE A 243 -7.74 9.85 11.55
C PHE A 243 -7.16 8.56 10.93
N ASP A 244 -7.96 7.50 10.90
CA ASP A 244 -7.63 6.14 10.48
C ASP A 244 -8.07 5.87 9.03
N TRP A 245 -7.84 6.82 8.15
CA TRP A 245 -8.15 6.69 6.73
C TRP A 245 -7.02 7.26 5.86
N LEU A 246 -6.90 6.73 4.65
CA LEU A 246 -5.87 7.12 3.69
C LEU A 246 -6.51 7.75 2.43
N PRO A 247 -5.84 8.74 1.82
CA PRO A 247 -6.36 9.45 0.68
C PRO A 247 -6.35 8.58 -0.59
N PRO A 248 -7.23 8.87 -1.57
CA PRO A 248 -7.18 8.24 -2.89
C PRO A 248 -5.79 8.31 -3.52
N GLY A 249 -5.36 7.21 -4.13
CA GLY A 249 -4.01 7.06 -4.70
C GLY A 249 -3.01 6.39 -3.77
N THR A 250 -3.40 6.05 -2.54
CA THR A 250 -2.59 5.23 -1.63
C THR A 250 -2.40 3.82 -2.16
N ASN A 251 -1.20 3.25 -1.95
CA ASN A 251 -0.89 1.85 -2.16
C ASN A 251 -0.09 1.30 -0.96
N LEU A 252 -0.70 0.36 -0.23
CA LEU A 252 -0.05 -0.37 0.88
C LEU A 252 0.10 -1.86 0.55
N ASN A 253 -0.28 -2.28 -0.65
CA ASN A 253 -0.24 -3.69 -1.02
C ASN A 253 1.20 -4.14 -1.14
N ASP A 254 1.40 -5.45 -1.01
CA ASP A 254 2.67 -6.06 -1.35
C ASP A 254 3.06 -5.76 -2.79
N GLN A 255 4.35 -5.58 -2.99
CA GLN A 255 4.89 -5.36 -4.31
C GLN A 255 4.74 -6.62 -5.16
N ILE A 256 4.67 -6.41 -6.48
CA ILE A 256 4.61 -7.49 -7.47
C ILE A 256 5.70 -7.25 -8.51
N PRO A 257 6.59 -8.22 -8.74
CA PRO A 257 6.65 -9.55 -8.12
C PRO A 257 7.11 -9.53 -6.65
N LEU A 258 6.65 -10.49 -5.85
CA LEU A 258 6.97 -10.57 -4.41
C LEU A 258 8.45 -10.96 -4.21
N PRO A 259 9.22 -10.29 -3.33
CA PRO A 259 10.62 -10.64 -3.09
C PRO A 259 10.79 -12.00 -2.44
N ARG A 260 11.85 -12.72 -2.81
CA ARG A 260 12.23 -13.93 -2.11
C ARG A 260 12.83 -13.60 -0.74
N LEU A 261 12.35 -14.27 0.30
CA LEU A 261 12.94 -14.25 1.65
C LEU A 261 14.03 -15.33 1.73
N VAL A 262 15.15 -15.01 2.38
CA VAL A 262 16.21 -15.98 2.69
C VAL A 262 16.54 -15.85 4.17
N LEU A 263 16.29 -16.91 4.93
CA LEU A 263 16.55 -16.97 6.37
C LEU A 263 17.71 -17.93 6.67
N ASN A 264 18.64 -17.50 7.53
CA ASN A 264 19.85 -18.26 7.79
C ASN A 264 19.59 -19.62 8.48
N PHE A 265 18.56 -19.74 9.31
CA PHE A 265 18.18 -21.02 9.92
C PHE A 265 17.58 -22.01 8.90
N GLU A 266 16.80 -21.54 7.93
CA GLU A 266 16.23 -22.40 6.87
C GLU A 266 17.33 -22.99 5.99
N GLU A 267 18.34 -22.18 5.64
CA GLU A 267 19.53 -22.64 4.91
C GLU A 267 20.35 -23.69 5.68
N ARG A 268 20.18 -23.74 7.01
CA ARG A 268 20.76 -24.79 7.87
C ARG A 268 19.84 -26.00 8.05
N GLY A 269 18.68 -26.01 7.41
CA GLY A 269 17.68 -27.08 7.45
C GLY A 269 16.87 -27.12 8.75
N GLN A 270 16.72 -26.00 9.43
CA GLN A 270 15.88 -25.88 10.64
C GLN A 270 14.46 -25.43 10.26
N ASP A 271 13.47 -25.92 11.00
CA ASP A 271 12.07 -25.50 10.87
C ASP A 271 11.80 -24.34 11.83
N GLU A 272 11.20 -23.26 11.33
CA GLU A 272 10.86 -22.09 12.12
C GLU A 272 9.90 -22.42 13.28
N LYS A 273 9.02 -23.40 13.09
CA LYS A 273 8.06 -23.86 14.12
C LYS A 273 8.74 -24.39 15.38
N ASP A 274 10.00 -24.82 15.26
CA ASP A 274 10.82 -25.27 16.38
C ASP A 274 11.60 -24.13 17.06
N LEU A 275 11.57 -22.92 16.49
CA LEU A 275 12.35 -21.75 16.90
C LEU A 275 11.42 -20.64 17.42
N PHE A 276 10.94 -20.79 18.66
CA PHE A 276 9.98 -19.87 19.28
C PHE A 276 10.29 -18.38 19.11
N LEU A 277 11.54 -17.94 19.33
CA LEU A 277 11.91 -16.51 19.20
C LEU A 277 11.85 -16.02 17.76
N VAL A 278 12.15 -16.88 16.79
CA VAL A 278 12.08 -16.57 15.36
C VAL A 278 10.62 -16.48 14.95
N ALA A 279 9.83 -17.54 15.17
CA ALA A 279 8.39 -17.55 14.84
C ALA A 279 7.59 -16.44 15.53
N TYR A 280 7.94 -16.11 16.78
CA TYR A 280 7.31 -14.98 17.49
C TYR A 280 7.78 -13.63 16.96
N GLY A 281 9.04 -13.52 16.55
CA GLY A 281 9.60 -12.32 15.94
C GLY A 281 9.01 -12.04 14.56
N ASP A 282 8.81 -13.08 13.75
CA ASP A 282 8.16 -13.04 12.45
C ASP A 282 6.71 -12.53 12.60
N MET A 283 5.93 -13.16 13.48
CA MET A 283 4.58 -12.69 13.79
C MET A 283 4.52 -11.22 14.22
N LEU A 284 5.47 -10.78 15.05
CA LEU A 284 5.53 -9.38 15.48
C LEU A 284 5.87 -8.44 14.32
N PHE A 285 6.73 -8.86 13.40
CA PHE A 285 7.11 -8.11 12.21
C PHE A 285 5.90 -7.87 11.28
N ASP A 286 4.98 -8.83 11.24
CA ASP A 286 3.73 -8.78 10.48
C ASP A 286 2.53 -8.24 11.27
N SER A 287 2.70 -7.89 12.55
CA SER A 287 1.61 -7.44 13.41
C SER A 287 1.45 -5.92 13.40
N PRO A 288 0.32 -5.36 12.90
CA PRO A 288 0.04 -3.93 13.05
C PRO A 288 -0.19 -3.53 14.52
N GLN A 289 -0.46 -4.49 15.40
CA GLN A 289 -0.86 -4.25 16.79
C GLN A 289 0.29 -3.75 17.67
N ILE A 290 1.54 -3.87 17.22
CA ILE A 290 2.68 -3.32 17.95
C ILE A 290 2.77 -1.79 17.80
N PHE A 291 2.12 -1.22 16.78
CA PHE A 291 2.13 0.22 16.51
C PHE A 291 0.95 0.97 17.13
N GLY A 292 1.12 2.30 17.22
CA GLY A 292 0.09 3.22 17.64
C GLY A 292 -0.92 3.50 16.52
N LYS A 293 -1.95 4.27 16.85
CA LYS A 293 -2.89 4.80 15.86
C LYS A 293 -2.29 6.06 15.21
N PRO A 294 -2.44 6.24 13.88
CA PRO A 294 -3.36 5.50 13.01
C PRO A 294 -2.81 4.21 12.39
N ALA A 295 -1.50 3.94 12.45
CA ALA A 295 -0.87 2.82 11.74
C ALA A 295 -1.53 1.45 12.00
N SER A 296 -1.78 1.12 13.27
CA SER A 296 -2.39 -0.16 13.64
C SER A 296 -3.81 -0.33 13.09
N ASN A 297 -4.63 0.73 13.08
CA ASN A 297 -5.97 0.70 12.48
C ASN A 297 -5.91 0.56 10.95
N LEU A 298 -4.87 1.11 10.32
CA LEU A 298 -4.65 1.05 8.88
C LEU A 298 -4.04 -0.28 8.42
N GLY A 299 -3.67 -1.16 9.36
CA GLY A 299 -3.04 -2.44 9.04
C GLY A 299 -1.58 -2.32 8.61
N ILE A 300 -0.90 -1.22 8.96
CA ILE A 300 0.52 -1.06 8.65
C ILE A 300 1.33 -1.86 9.67
N ALA A 301 2.21 -2.73 9.18
CA ALA A 301 3.20 -3.50 9.92
C ALA A 301 4.61 -3.25 9.36
N CYS A 302 5.64 -3.86 9.93
CA CYS A 302 7.00 -3.74 9.37
C CYS A 302 7.04 -4.31 7.94
N ALA A 303 6.38 -5.45 7.71
CA ALA A 303 6.30 -6.11 6.41
C ALA A 303 5.60 -5.28 5.32
N THR A 304 4.70 -4.36 5.68
CA THR A 304 4.02 -3.47 4.71
C THR A 304 5.02 -2.62 3.93
N CYS A 305 6.08 -2.15 4.61
CA CYS A 305 7.17 -1.39 4.00
C CYS A 305 8.33 -2.32 3.60
N HIS A 306 8.63 -3.33 4.40
CA HIS A 306 9.75 -4.25 4.22
C HIS A 306 9.28 -5.66 3.83
N ASN A 307 8.65 -5.79 2.66
CA ASN A 307 8.13 -7.04 2.14
C ASN A 307 9.23 -8.13 2.12
N ARG A 308 9.07 -9.16 2.95
CA ARG A 308 9.94 -10.34 2.96
C ARG A 308 11.43 -9.98 3.07
N SER A 309 11.74 -9.10 4.03
CA SER A 309 13.06 -8.50 4.30
C SER A 309 13.59 -7.53 3.23
N ASP A 310 12.85 -7.27 2.15
CA ASP A 310 13.25 -6.36 1.07
C ASP A 310 12.33 -5.13 0.99
N ILE A 311 12.72 -4.11 0.22
CA ILE A 311 11.93 -2.88 0.04
C ILE A 311 10.61 -3.12 -0.69
N ASN A 312 9.48 -2.60 -0.19
CA ASN A 312 8.26 -2.43 -0.98
C ASN A 312 8.34 -1.15 -1.85
N ASN A 313 8.80 -1.29 -3.09
CA ASN A 313 8.96 -0.18 -4.04
C ASN A 313 7.63 0.45 -4.51
N SER A 314 6.50 -0.19 -4.20
CA SER A 314 5.17 0.20 -4.61
C SER A 314 4.40 0.91 -3.49
N PHE A 315 4.93 0.89 -2.27
CA PHE A 315 4.38 1.60 -1.12
C PHE A 315 4.25 3.09 -1.44
N PHE A 316 3.07 3.66 -1.22
CA PHE A 316 2.86 5.08 -1.45
C PHE A 316 1.67 5.60 -0.66
N ILE A 317 1.85 6.68 0.11
CA ILE A 317 0.76 7.44 0.71
C ILE A 317 0.87 8.90 0.23
N PRO A 318 -0.08 9.42 -0.57
CA PRO A 318 -0.06 10.81 -1.01
C PRO A 318 0.15 11.80 0.15
N GLY A 319 1.13 12.68 0.01
CA GLY A 319 1.45 13.72 0.98
C GLY A 319 2.34 13.28 2.15
N ILE A 320 2.53 11.97 2.35
CA ILE A 320 3.53 11.39 3.28
C ILE A 320 4.72 10.86 2.49
N SER A 321 4.45 10.21 1.36
CA SER A 321 5.45 9.77 0.38
C SER A 321 5.59 10.83 -0.71
N ASP A 322 6.82 11.16 -1.07
CA ASP A 322 7.11 11.99 -2.25
C ASP A 322 7.11 11.17 -3.55
N LYS A 323 7.37 9.85 -3.47
CA LYS A 323 7.37 8.88 -4.57
C LYS A 323 7.07 7.46 -4.07
N PRO A 324 6.77 6.50 -4.97
CA PRO A 324 6.65 5.09 -4.58
C PRO A 324 7.94 4.56 -3.95
N GLY A 325 7.81 3.78 -2.87
CA GLY A 325 8.94 3.24 -2.11
C GLY A 325 9.54 4.21 -1.09
N SER A 326 8.93 5.39 -0.88
CA SER A 326 9.35 6.33 0.17
C SER A 326 8.26 6.57 1.21
N ILE A 327 8.68 6.98 2.41
CA ILE A 327 7.77 7.33 3.50
C ILE A 327 8.44 8.31 4.46
N ASP A 328 7.66 9.26 4.96
CA ASP A 328 8.01 10.10 6.10
C ASP A 328 7.38 9.50 7.37
N VAL A 329 8.22 8.93 8.24
CA VAL A 329 7.80 8.19 9.46
C VAL A 329 7.95 9.02 10.74
N ASP A 330 8.76 10.08 10.70
CA ASP A 330 8.93 11.04 11.79
C ASP A 330 8.13 12.33 11.57
N GLY A 331 7.24 12.36 10.57
CA GLY A 331 6.25 13.40 10.34
C GLY A 331 5.00 13.34 11.24
N HIS A 332 4.07 14.28 11.03
CA HIS A 332 2.90 14.45 11.91
C HIS A 332 1.91 13.27 11.96
N PHE A 333 1.83 12.48 10.89
CA PHE A 333 0.71 11.56 10.69
C PHE A 333 0.71 10.38 11.66
N PHE A 334 1.86 9.72 11.81
CA PHE A 334 1.99 8.52 12.64
C PHE A 334 2.15 8.87 14.11
N ASN A 335 3.08 9.78 14.43
CA ASN A 335 3.29 10.23 15.80
C ASN A 335 3.47 11.75 15.90
N PRO A 336 2.39 12.51 16.13
CA PRO A 336 2.44 13.97 16.28
C PRO A 336 3.42 14.51 17.33
N LEU A 337 3.79 13.71 18.33
CA LEU A 337 4.72 14.12 19.40
C LEU A 337 6.18 14.08 18.94
N PHE A 338 6.49 13.30 17.90
CA PHE A 338 7.82 13.14 17.32
C PHE A 338 7.98 13.86 15.98
N ASN A 339 6.96 14.60 15.56
CA ASN A 339 6.98 15.41 14.34
C ASN A 339 8.19 16.35 14.31
N ASP A 340 9.08 16.15 13.35
CA ASP A 340 10.25 16.99 13.14
C ASP A 340 9.95 18.28 12.34
N HIS A 341 8.70 18.42 11.86
CA HIS A 341 8.18 19.53 11.08
C HIS A 341 8.83 19.71 9.70
N ARG A 342 9.43 18.66 9.14
CA ARG A 342 9.93 18.62 7.77
C ARG A 342 9.02 17.76 6.90
N ASN A 343 9.26 17.84 5.59
CA ASN A 343 8.59 17.03 4.58
C ASN A 343 9.72 16.41 3.75
N ASP A 344 10.37 15.40 4.32
CA ASP A 344 11.60 14.77 3.82
C ASP A 344 11.50 13.25 3.92
N SER A 345 10.47 12.70 3.27
CA SER A 345 10.32 11.25 3.13
C SER A 345 11.59 10.61 2.58
N ILE A 346 12.00 9.53 3.22
CA ILE A 346 13.19 8.76 2.86
C ILE A 346 12.80 7.48 2.12
N ASP A 347 13.73 6.93 1.35
CA ASP A 347 13.54 5.63 0.71
C ASP A 347 13.52 4.49 1.74
N ILE A 348 12.56 3.58 1.59
CA ILE A 348 12.43 2.42 2.45
C ILE A 348 13.63 1.49 2.21
N PRO A 349 14.51 1.24 3.19
CA PRO A 349 15.66 0.37 2.97
C PRO A 349 15.28 -1.11 2.85
N SER A 350 16.09 -1.87 2.12
CA SER A 350 16.13 -3.33 2.28
C SER A 350 16.67 -3.69 3.65
N LEU A 351 16.12 -4.73 4.27
CA LEU A 351 16.61 -5.29 5.54
C LEU A 351 17.46 -6.57 5.33
N ARG A 352 17.69 -6.98 4.07
CA ARG A 352 18.55 -8.14 3.77
C ARG A 352 19.95 -7.94 4.33
N GLY A 353 20.40 -8.93 5.10
CA GLY A 353 21.71 -8.92 5.75
C GLY A 353 21.86 -7.87 6.85
N ILE A 354 20.76 -7.38 7.45
CA ILE A 354 20.77 -6.32 8.47
C ILE A 354 21.67 -6.61 9.68
N ARG A 355 21.97 -7.88 9.97
CA ARG A 355 22.97 -8.27 10.97
C ARG A 355 24.38 -7.72 10.70
N PHE A 356 24.67 -7.29 9.47
CA PHE A 356 25.97 -6.78 9.05
C PHE A 356 25.99 -5.28 8.78
N THR A 357 24.85 -4.58 8.77
CA THR A 357 24.74 -3.23 8.22
C THR A 357 24.82 -2.11 9.24
N ALA A 358 25.19 -2.40 10.49
CA ALA A 358 25.33 -1.39 11.53
C ALA A 358 26.27 -0.23 11.09
N PRO A 359 26.01 1.03 11.52
CA PRO A 359 24.94 1.46 12.42
C PRO A 359 23.54 1.47 11.76
N TYR A 360 22.50 1.77 12.54
CA TYR A 360 21.09 1.68 12.15
C TYR A 360 20.36 3.03 12.21
N GLY A 361 19.25 3.12 11.47
CA GLY A 361 18.64 4.38 11.02
C GLY A 361 19.42 4.90 9.81
N ARG A 362 18.76 5.43 8.77
CA ARG A 362 19.44 5.88 7.52
C ARG A 362 20.62 6.84 7.76
N ASP A 363 20.60 7.54 8.89
CA ASP A 363 21.61 8.48 9.36
C ASP A 363 22.52 7.91 10.45
N GLY A 364 22.56 6.59 10.62
CA GLY A 364 23.42 5.84 11.54
C GLY A 364 23.34 6.25 13.00
N ARG A 365 22.19 6.77 13.45
CA ARG A 365 22.04 7.29 14.82
C ARG A 365 21.99 6.20 15.89
N PHE A 366 21.74 4.94 15.54
CA PHE A 366 21.65 3.82 16.47
C PHE A 366 22.79 2.82 16.30
N ALA A 367 23.50 2.48 17.38
CA ALA A 367 24.51 1.43 17.36
C ALA A 367 23.93 0.01 17.55
N SER A 368 22.67 -0.09 17.96
CA SER A 368 21.99 -1.32 18.36
C SER A 368 20.72 -1.51 17.54
N LEU A 369 20.56 -2.68 16.94
CA LEU A 369 19.35 -3.03 16.18
C LEU A 369 18.12 -3.00 17.10
N ARG A 370 18.29 -3.45 18.35
CA ARG A 370 17.25 -3.44 19.36
C ARG A 370 16.74 -2.02 19.66
N ASP A 371 17.66 -1.07 19.82
CA ASP A 371 17.29 0.32 20.11
C ASP A 371 16.62 0.97 18.92
N PHE A 372 17.07 0.65 17.70
CA PHE A 372 16.43 1.08 16.47
C PHE A 372 14.99 0.53 16.34
N VAL A 373 14.78 -0.78 16.53
CA VAL A 373 13.44 -1.40 16.46
C VAL A 373 12.49 -0.76 17.50
N ARG A 374 12.97 -0.54 18.73
CA ARG A 374 12.18 0.19 19.74
C ARG A 374 11.85 1.61 19.28
N ASN A 375 12.79 2.33 18.67
CA ASN A 375 12.55 3.67 18.13
C ASN A 375 11.45 3.67 17.07
N VAL A 376 11.49 2.73 16.13
CA VAL A 376 10.46 2.58 15.09
C VAL A 376 9.09 2.40 15.76
N ILE A 377 8.97 1.45 16.69
CA ILE A 377 7.70 1.16 17.34
C ILE A 377 7.16 2.35 18.14
N VAL A 378 7.98 2.94 19.02
CA VAL A 378 7.51 3.92 20.01
C VAL A 378 7.52 5.35 19.47
N ASN A 379 8.58 5.73 18.78
CA ASN A 379 8.81 7.13 18.40
C ASN A 379 8.23 7.43 17.01
N GLU A 380 8.48 6.57 16.02
CA GLU A 380 7.97 6.80 14.65
C GLU A 380 6.47 6.46 14.57
N PHE A 381 6.07 5.28 15.06
CA PHE A 381 4.70 4.78 14.92
C PHE A 381 3.83 4.93 16.18
N GLY A 382 4.34 5.51 17.27
CA GLY A 382 3.55 5.85 18.46
C GLY A 382 2.98 4.65 19.24
N GLY A 383 3.60 3.48 19.08
CA GLY A 383 3.26 2.24 19.78
C GLY A 383 3.61 2.28 21.27
N ALA A 384 3.07 1.30 22.00
CA ALA A 384 3.43 1.10 23.41
C ALA A 384 4.88 0.60 23.52
N GLU A 385 5.50 0.77 24.70
CA GLU A 385 6.80 0.18 24.99
C GLU A 385 6.75 -1.34 24.81
N PRO A 386 7.52 -1.94 23.89
CA PRO A 386 7.52 -3.37 23.71
C PRO A 386 8.13 -4.10 24.91
N THR A 387 7.66 -5.32 25.20
CA THR A 387 8.27 -6.13 26.26
C THR A 387 9.69 -6.55 25.87
N PRO A 388 10.56 -6.93 26.85
CA PRO A 388 11.87 -7.48 26.52
C PRO A 388 11.80 -8.67 25.58
N LEU A 389 10.80 -9.55 25.75
CA LEU A 389 10.57 -10.71 24.90
C LEU A 389 10.22 -10.30 23.45
N MET A 390 9.35 -9.30 23.27
CA MET A 390 9.00 -8.82 21.93
C MET A 390 10.22 -8.28 21.19
N LEU A 391 11.05 -7.46 21.85
CA LEU A 391 12.27 -6.94 21.23
C LEU A 391 13.31 -8.04 20.99
N ASP A 392 13.44 -9.01 21.90
CA ASP A 392 14.36 -10.14 21.71
C ASP A 392 13.92 -10.98 20.50
N ALA A 393 12.63 -11.26 20.36
CA ALA A 393 12.06 -12.03 19.27
C ALA A 393 12.20 -11.28 17.92
N LEU A 394 11.78 -10.02 17.84
CA LEU A 394 11.93 -9.19 16.63
C LEU A 394 13.38 -9.12 16.17
N VAL A 395 14.31 -8.82 17.09
CA VAL A 395 15.74 -8.76 16.74
C VAL A 395 16.25 -10.13 16.32
N THR A 396 15.84 -11.21 16.98
CA THR A 396 16.24 -12.57 16.62
C THR A 396 15.81 -12.89 15.19
N TYR A 397 14.55 -12.65 14.85
CA TYR A 397 14.03 -12.86 13.50
C TYR A 397 14.75 -11.99 12.45
N MET A 398 14.89 -10.68 12.70
CA MET A 398 15.56 -9.77 11.77
C MET A 398 17.03 -10.14 11.52
N LEU A 399 17.73 -10.71 12.50
CA LEU A 399 19.11 -11.18 12.33
C LEU A 399 19.23 -12.39 11.39
N GLU A 400 18.14 -13.13 11.16
CA GLU A 400 18.11 -14.25 10.23
C GLU A 400 18.04 -13.80 8.77
N PHE A 401 17.60 -12.57 8.47
CA PHE A 401 17.54 -12.01 7.12
C PHE A 401 18.91 -12.04 6.43
N ASP A 402 19.02 -12.85 5.38
CA ASP A 402 20.24 -12.97 4.58
C ASP A 402 20.14 -12.23 3.25
N TRP A 403 21.29 -12.07 2.58
CA TRP A 403 21.29 -11.65 1.18
C TRP A 403 20.91 -12.81 0.27
N LEU A 404 20.34 -12.47 -0.89
CA LEU A 404 20.26 -13.41 -1.99
C LEU A 404 21.68 -13.81 -2.42
N PRO A 405 21.96 -15.11 -2.63
CA PRO A 405 23.24 -15.56 -3.17
C PRO A 405 23.59 -14.83 -4.47
N SER A 406 24.82 -14.34 -4.58
CA SER A 406 25.27 -13.67 -5.81
C SER A 406 25.89 -14.69 -6.78
N PRO A 407 25.49 -14.70 -8.06
CA PRO A 407 26.10 -15.58 -9.05
C PRO A 407 27.47 -15.06 -9.53
N PHE A 408 27.78 -13.78 -9.29
CA PHE A 408 28.95 -13.09 -9.88
C PHE A 408 30.04 -12.75 -8.88
N LEU A 409 29.77 -12.83 -7.58
CA LEU A 409 30.75 -12.52 -6.54
C LEU A 409 31.49 -13.77 -6.05
N SER A 410 32.72 -13.57 -5.62
CA SER A 410 33.50 -14.49 -4.80
C SER A 410 33.32 -14.11 -3.32
N ALA A 411 33.74 -14.99 -2.40
CA ALA A 411 33.58 -14.77 -0.95
C ALA A 411 34.29 -13.51 -0.42
N ASP A 412 35.28 -12.97 -1.15
CA ASP A 412 35.99 -11.73 -0.81
C ASP A 412 35.35 -10.46 -1.41
N GLY A 413 34.17 -10.59 -2.05
CA GLY A 413 33.46 -9.51 -2.72
C GLY A 413 34.00 -9.13 -4.10
N THR A 414 34.97 -9.87 -4.65
CA THR A 414 35.47 -9.65 -6.01
C THR A 414 34.65 -10.40 -7.06
N LEU A 415 34.61 -9.88 -8.30
CA LEU A 415 33.94 -10.57 -9.40
C LEU A 415 34.63 -11.90 -9.75
N ASN A 416 33.83 -12.96 -9.87
CA ASN A 416 34.27 -14.30 -10.27
C ASN A 416 34.34 -14.44 -11.82
N GLU A 417 34.54 -15.66 -12.32
CA GLU A 417 34.69 -15.90 -13.76
C GLU A 417 33.39 -15.82 -14.57
N LYS A 418 32.22 -15.95 -13.93
CA LYS A 418 30.92 -15.80 -14.58
C LYS A 418 30.61 -14.33 -14.90
N ALA A 419 31.27 -13.39 -14.22
CA ALA A 419 31.09 -11.97 -14.41
C ALA A 419 31.51 -11.50 -15.82
N SER A 420 30.80 -10.52 -16.36
CA SER A 420 31.06 -10.06 -17.72
C SER A 420 32.40 -9.33 -17.83
N LYS A 421 32.99 -9.34 -19.04
CA LYS A 421 34.19 -8.52 -19.33
C LYS A 421 33.94 -7.02 -19.13
N GLN A 422 32.69 -6.58 -19.21
CA GLN A 422 32.29 -5.20 -18.99
C GLN A 422 32.34 -4.85 -17.51
N ALA A 423 31.68 -5.63 -16.66
CA ALA A 423 31.72 -5.49 -15.21
C ALA A 423 33.15 -5.60 -14.65
N LYS A 424 33.99 -6.50 -15.19
CA LYS A 424 35.42 -6.57 -14.82
C LYS A 424 36.21 -5.29 -15.15
N ARG A 425 35.83 -4.53 -16.18
CA ARG A 425 36.40 -3.18 -16.42
C ARG A 425 35.83 -2.17 -15.44
N GLY A 426 34.53 -2.24 -15.15
CA GLY A 426 33.86 -1.45 -14.13
C GLY A 426 34.52 -1.61 -12.76
N GLN A 427 34.84 -2.82 -12.33
CA GLN A 427 35.53 -3.10 -11.08
C GLN A 427 36.90 -2.40 -11.00
N LYS A 428 37.64 -2.31 -12.12
CA LYS A 428 38.91 -1.56 -12.15
C LYS A 428 38.68 -0.06 -11.95
N LEU A 429 37.62 0.50 -12.53
CA LEU A 429 37.23 1.89 -12.33
C LEU A 429 36.73 2.14 -10.91
N PHE A 430 35.96 1.22 -10.35
CA PHE A 430 35.43 1.29 -8.99
C PHE A 430 36.55 1.35 -7.93
N ASN A 431 37.65 0.64 -8.19
CA ASN A 431 38.86 0.64 -7.36
C ASN A 431 39.86 1.76 -7.71
N LYS A 432 39.61 2.54 -8.76
CA LYS A 432 40.48 3.63 -9.18
C LYS A 432 40.31 4.82 -8.24
N LYS A 433 41.42 5.40 -7.79
CA LYS A 433 41.41 6.66 -7.05
C LYS A 433 41.13 7.84 -7.98
N PHE A 434 40.29 8.76 -7.52
CA PHE A 434 39.98 10.01 -8.21
C PHE A 434 40.43 11.19 -7.37
N GLU A 435 41.28 12.04 -7.93
CA GLU A 435 41.73 13.28 -7.27
C GLU A 435 40.55 14.19 -6.90
N ALA A 436 39.51 14.23 -7.73
CA ALA A 436 38.31 15.02 -7.47
C ALA A 436 37.47 14.50 -6.27
N MET A 437 37.73 13.28 -5.80
CA MET A 437 37.19 12.73 -4.55
C MET A 437 38.23 12.75 -3.41
N GLY A 438 39.24 13.63 -3.50
CA GLY A 438 40.32 13.72 -2.52
C GLY A 438 41.22 12.49 -2.49
N GLY A 439 41.45 11.86 -3.65
CA GLY A 439 42.28 10.66 -3.79
C GLY A 439 41.61 9.36 -3.33
N ARG A 440 40.29 9.38 -3.11
CA ARG A 440 39.48 8.19 -2.78
C ARG A 440 38.99 7.47 -4.03
N ALA A 441 38.61 6.21 -3.86
CA ALA A 441 37.91 5.38 -4.84
C ALA A 441 36.49 5.07 -4.35
N CYS A 442 35.62 4.54 -5.21
CA CYS A 442 34.29 4.08 -4.78
C CYS A 442 34.42 2.98 -3.69
N SER A 443 35.40 2.08 -3.85
CA SER A 443 35.74 1.06 -2.87
C SER A 443 36.37 1.55 -1.57
N SER A 444 36.61 2.86 -1.43
CA SER A 444 37.06 3.44 -0.16
C SER A 444 35.94 3.53 0.88
N CYS A 445 34.68 3.59 0.43
CA CYS A 445 33.50 3.53 1.30
C CYS A 445 32.75 2.20 1.08
N HIS A 446 32.56 1.79 -0.18
CA HIS A 446 31.91 0.53 -0.52
C HIS A 446 32.92 -0.62 -0.60
N ILE A 447 33.42 -1.08 0.56
CA ILE A 447 34.54 -2.01 0.66
C ILE A 447 34.10 -3.44 0.26
N PRO A 448 34.60 -4.03 -0.85
CA PRO A 448 34.09 -5.32 -1.34
C PRO A 448 34.19 -6.47 -0.32
N SER A 449 35.32 -6.55 0.39
CA SER A 449 35.58 -7.58 1.41
C SER A 449 34.81 -7.40 2.72
N SER A 450 34.04 -6.32 2.85
CA SER A 450 33.23 -5.99 4.01
C SER A 450 31.79 -5.70 3.57
N ASN A 451 31.24 -6.58 2.73
CA ASN A 451 29.86 -6.48 2.25
C ASN A 451 29.51 -5.13 1.61
N PHE A 452 30.49 -4.48 0.97
CA PHE A 452 30.35 -3.19 0.32
C PHE A 452 29.94 -2.04 1.25
N ILE A 453 30.35 -2.10 2.52
CA ILE A 453 30.14 -1.06 3.52
C ILE A 453 31.42 -0.81 4.32
N ASP A 454 31.55 0.41 4.85
CA ASP A 454 32.63 0.80 5.76
C ASP A 454 32.16 1.03 7.20
N GLY A 455 30.85 0.94 7.46
CA GLY A 455 30.25 1.19 8.77
C GLY A 455 30.34 2.65 9.22
N LEU A 456 30.50 3.58 8.28
CA LEU A 456 30.62 5.01 8.53
C LEU A 456 29.51 5.80 7.84
N ARG A 457 29.34 7.04 8.33
CA ARG A 457 28.46 8.04 7.74
C ARG A 457 29.23 9.03 6.90
N HIS A 458 28.67 9.38 5.75
CA HIS A 458 29.26 10.36 4.84
C HIS A 458 28.23 11.39 4.39
N ASP A 459 28.69 12.63 4.25
CA ASP A 459 27.98 13.66 3.51
C ASP A 459 28.62 13.76 2.12
N ILE A 460 27.91 13.21 1.12
CA ILE A 460 28.30 13.29 -0.28
C ILE A 460 27.65 14.49 -1.00
N GLY A 461 26.98 15.36 -0.24
CA GLY A 461 26.25 16.53 -0.72
C GLY A 461 24.93 16.18 -1.42
N SER A 462 24.30 15.07 -1.02
CA SER A 462 22.95 14.68 -1.46
C SER A 462 21.88 15.12 -0.47
N GLY A 463 22.17 15.21 0.83
CA GLY A 463 21.23 15.65 1.86
C GLY A 463 21.21 17.16 2.06
N ASN A 464 20.12 17.66 2.65
CA ASN A 464 20.00 19.04 3.10
C ASN A 464 20.23 19.12 4.61
N SER A 465 21.10 20.04 5.05
CA SER A 465 21.27 20.25 6.48
C SER A 465 20.25 21.26 7.02
N SER A 466 19.60 20.93 8.14
CA SER A 466 18.64 21.83 8.80
C SER A 466 19.30 23.10 9.35
N SER A 467 20.59 23.06 9.66
CA SER A 467 21.35 24.23 10.11
C SER A 467 22.85 24.05 9.87
N PRO A 468 23.67 25.12 9.85
CA PRO A 468 25.11 25.00 9.62
C PRO A 468 25.87 24.11 10.63
N SER A 469 25.28 23.79 11.77
CA SER A 469 25.87 22.93 12.80
C SER A 469 25.21 21.54 12.89
N ALA A 470 24.15 21.30 12.13
CA ALA A 470 23.51 20.00 12.09
C ALA A 470 24.34 19.00 11.26
N ARG A 471 24.12 17.71 11.53
CA ARG A 471 24.77 16.59 10.82
C ARG A 471 23.75 15.64 10.21
N ASP A 472 22.57 16.16 9.95
CA ASP A 472 21.43 15.48 9.34
C ASP A 472 21.56 15.32 7.81
N SER A 473 22.63 15.83 7.21
CA SER A 473 23.02 15.54 5.82
C SER A 473 23.93 14.31 5.67
N PHE A 474 24.30 13.66 6.78
CA PHE A 474 25.18 12.49 6.78
C PHE A 474 24.37 11.20 6.83
N PHE A 475 24.64 10.29 5.89
CA PHE A 475 23.98 9.00 5.79
C PHE A 475 24.99 7.87 5.82
N ASP A 476 24.56 6.70 6.28
CA ASP A 476 25.39 5.50 6.25
C ASP A 476 25.70 5.08 4.81
N THR A 477 26.90 4.54 4.58
CA THR A 477 27.21 3.88 3.30
C THR A 477 26.31 2.65 3.13
N PRO A 478 25.37 2.61 2.18
CA PRO A 478 24.54 1.42 1.97
C PRO A 478 25.36 0.30 1.35
N THR A 479 25.00 -0.96 1.63
CA THR A 479 25.56 -2.10 0.91
C THR A 479 25.19 -2.04 -0.57
N LEU A 480 26.06 -2.56 -1.43
CA LEU A 480 25.79 -2.75 -2.85
C LEU A 480 25.32 -4.19 -3.16
N ILE A 481 25.31 -5.09 -2.18
CA ILE A 481 24.79 -6.44 -2.36
C ILE A 481 23.28 -6.35 -2.56
N ASN A 482 22.77 -7.06 -3.58
CA ASN A 482 21.35 -7.08 -3.97
C ASN A 482 20.75 -5.72 -4.38
N VAL A 483 21.56 -4.66 -4.50
CA VAL A 483 21.09 -3.28 -4.78
C VAL A 483 20.33 -3.14 -6.10
N LYS A 484 20.50 -4.07 -7.04
CA LYS A 484 19.87 -4.03 -8.37
C LYS A 484 18.34 -3.94 -8.32
N TYR A 485 17.72 -4.46 -7.26
CA TYR A 485 16.26 -4.60 -7.15
C TYR A 485 15.63 -3.53 -6.25
N THR A 486 16.44 -2.65 -5.65
CA THR A 486 15.99 -1.77 -4.56
C THR A 486 15.89 -0.31 -4.98
N GLY A 487 15.70 -0.05 -6.28
CA GLY A 487 15.43 1.30 -6.75
C GLY A 487 14.10 1.83 -6.22
N PRO A 488 13.92 3.17 -6.12
CA PRO A 488 14.89 4.20 -6.49
C PRO A 488 16.04 4.34 -5.47
N TYR A 489 17.09 5.07 -5.84
CA TYR A 489 18.37 5.13 -5.12
C TYR A 489 18.64 6.50 -4.48
N LEU A 490 19.62 6.49 -3.57
CA LEU A 490 19.92 7.53 -2.57
C LEU A 490 18.90 7.56 -1.42
N HIS A 491 19.25 8.19 -0.30
CA HIS A 491 18.44 8.26 0.91
C HIS A 491 17.05 8.91 0.71
N ASP A 492 16.89 9.66 -0.38
CA ASP A 492 15.66 10.34 -0.77
C ASP A 492 15.01 9.69 -1.99
N GLY A 493 15.57 8.60 -2.53
CA GLY A 493 15.09 7.95 -3.75
C GLY A 493 15.11 8.86 -5.00
N SER A 494 15.99 9.86 -5.06
CA SER A 494 16.02 10.85 -6.16
C SER A 494 16.47 10.29 -7.52
N LEU A 495 17.06 9.10 -7.56
CA LEU A 495 17.61 8.50 -8.77
C LEU A 495 16.90 7.19 -9.12
N GLU A 496 16.37 7.05 -10.34
CA GLU A 496 15.52 5.91 -10.68
C GLU A 496 16.30 4.60 -10.86
N ASN A 497 17.51 4.68 -11.42
CA ASN A 497 18.30 3.50 -11.79
C ASN A 497 19.80 3.67 -11.46
N LEU A 498 20.57 2.57 -11.48
CA LEU A 498 22.01 2.60 -11.20
C LEU A 498 22.83 3.41 -12.22
N THR A 499 22.33 3.59 -13.45
CA THR A 499 22.98 4.47 -14.43
C THR A 499 22.88 5.93 -13.99
N ASP A 500 21.73 6.35 -13.46
CA ASP A 500 21.54 7.68 -12.90
C ASP A 500 22.44 7.91 -11.68
N VAL A 501 22.65 6.89 -10.84
CA VAL A 501 23.62 6.94 -9.73
C VAL A 501 25.04 7.21 -10.25
N VAL A 502 25.51 6.43 -11.23
CA VAL A 502 26.85 6.61 -11.81
C VAL A 502 26.98 7.98 -12.48
N GLN A 503 25.95 8.43 -13.19
CA GLN A 503 25.90 9.73 -13.82
C GLN A 503 25.96 10.86 -12.78
N TRP A 504 25.18 10.76 -11.71
CA TRP A 504 25.16 11.73 -10.62
C TRP A 504 26.53 11.86 -9.96
N PHE A 505 27.21 10.76 -9.64
CA PHE A 505 28.57 10.80 -9.08
C PHE A 505 29.57 11.40 -10.06
N SER A 506 29.48 11.05 -11.35
CA SER A 506 30.33 11.63 -12.39
C SER A 506 30.19 13.15 -12.46
N ASP A 507 28.98 13.67 -12.38
CA ASP A 507 28.71 15.11 -12.48
C ASP A 507 29.02 15.85 -11.18
N LYS A 508 28.54 15.33 -10.04
CA LYS A 508 28.75 15.91 -8.71
C LYS A 508 30.22 16.11 -8.39
N PHE A 509 31.04 15.08 -8.64
CA PHE A 509 32.48 15.11 -8.39
C PHE A 509 33.30 15.45 -9.64
N LYS A 510 32.66 15.78 -10.77
CA LYS A 510 33.33 16.13 -12.03
C LYS A 510 34.40 15.11 -12.43
N LEU A 511 34.08 13.82 -12.33
CA LEU A 511 35.00 12.71 -12.58
C LEU A 511 35.42 12.60 -14.06
N ARG A 512 34.66 13.23 -14.96
CA ARG A 512 34.88 13.22 -16.43
C ARG A 512 34.93 11.81 -17.01
N LEU A 513 34.07 10.92 -16.51
CA LEU A 513 33.92 9.58 -17.05
C LEU A 513 33.33 9.64 -18.46
N SER A 514 33.90 8.89 -19.39
CA SER A 514 33.30 8.66 -20.71
C SER A 514 32.03 7.80 -20.59
N GLU A 515 31.14 7.87 -21.58
CA GLU A 515 29.93 7.03 -21.63
C GLU A 515 30.24 5.53 -21.49
N LYS A 516 31.37 5.09 -22.05
CA LYS A 516 31.84 3.71 -21.90
C LYS A 516 32.26 3.39 -20.47
N GLU A 517 32.96 4.29 -19.78
CA GLU A 517 33.36 4.09 -18.38
C GLU A 517 32.15 4.09 -17.44
N LYS A 518 31.15 4.94 -17.71
CA LYS A 518 29.88 4.93 -16.97
C LYS A 518 29.16 3.60 -17.17
N ALA A 519 29.02 3.14 -18.42
CA ALA A 519 28.42 1.84 -18.71
C ALA A 519 29.20 0.65 -18.13
N ASP A 520 30.54 0.74 -18.07
CA ASP A 520 31.38 -0.27 -17.42
C ASP A 520 31.10 -0.30 -15.89
N LEU A 521 30.99 0.87 -15.23
CA LEU A 521 30.64 0.98 -13.79
C LEU A 521 29.22 0.51 -13.50
N THR A 522 28.23 0.90 -14.31
CA THR A 522 26.84 0.42 -14.15
C THR A 522 26.79 -1.10 -14.21
N ALA A 523 27.46 -1.72 -15.19
CA ALA A 523 27.51 -3.18 -15.29
C ALA A 523 28.17 -3.84 -14.07
N TYR A 524 29.16 -3.18 -13.45
CA TYR A 524 29.73 -3.65 -12.20
C TYR A 524 28.72 -3.61 -11.05
N LEU A 525 28.01 -2.49 -10.89
CA LEU A 525 26.97 -2.35 -9.85
C LEU A 525 25.82 -3.33 -10.07
N ASP A 526 25.39 -3.55 -11.32
CA ASP A 526 24.37 -4.53 -11.67
C ASP A 526 24.77 -5.97 -11.29
N GLU A 527 26.03 -6.36 -11.52
CA GLU A 527 26.51 -7.71 -11.21
C GLU A 527 26.81 -7.89 -9.71
N VAL A 528 27.31 -6.88 -9.02
CA VAL A 528 27.45 -6.87 -7.56
C VAL A 528 26.08 -6.94 -6.89
N GLY A 529 25.12 -6.18 -7.43
CA GLY A 529 23.75 -6.09 -6.95
C GLY A 529 22.83 -7.22 -7.40
N ALA A 530 23.29 -8.18 -8.21
CA ALA A 530 22.46 -9.29 -8.65
C ALA A 530 22.35 -10.37 -7.57
N GLY A 531 21.15 -10.94 -7.46
CA GLY A 531 20.84 -12.09 -6.61
C GLY A 531 20.25 -13.23 -7.46
N GLU A 532 20.51 -14.46 -7.05
CA GLU A 532 19.86 -15.65 -7.62
C GLU A 532 18.39 -15.68 -7.18
N GLU A 533 17.49 -15.88 -8.15
CA GLU A 533 16.03 -15.99 -7.94
C GLU A 533 15.48 -14.92 -7.00
N PRO A 534 15.52 -13.63 -7.40
CA PRO A 534 15.25 -12.53 -6.47
C PRO A 534 13.80 -12.38 -6.02
N PHE A 535 12.88 -13.08 -6.69
CA PHE A 535 11.45 -13.01 -6.47
C PHE A 535 10.87 -14.41 -6.28
N GLU A 536 9.78 -14.48 -5.52
CA GLU A 536 9.01 -15.71 -5.33
C GLU A 536 8.42 -16.17 -6.68
N ASN A 537 8.56 -17.46 -6.95
CA ASN A 537 7.97 -18.10 -8.11
C ASN A 537 6.72 -18.87 -7.66
N PHE A 538 5.56 -18.32 -7.98
CA PHE A 538 4.28 -18.99 -7.76
C PHE A 538 3.95 -19.94 -8.91
N ASP A 539 3.46 -21.12 -8.57
CA ASP A 539 3.01 -22.15 -9.50
C ASP A 539 1.63 -22.72 -9.09
N TYR A 540 1.32 -23.95 -9.49
CA TYR A 540 0.03 -24.57 -9.16
C TYR A 540 -0.06 -24.97 -7.67
N ASP A 541 1.05 -25.42 -7.08
CA ASP A 541 1.11 -25.92 -5.69
C ASP A 541 1.61 -24.82 -4.73
N ASN A 542 2.45 -23.90 -5.21
CA ASN A 542 2.95 -22.75 -4.47
C ASN A 542 2.19 -21.48 -4.90
N THR A 543 1.11 -21.17 -4.20
CA THR A 543 0.30 -19.98 -4.38
C THR A 543 0.57 -18.95 -3.27
N GLN A 544 0.14 -17.70 -3.47
CA GLN A 544 0.20 -16.68 -2.41
C GLN A 544 -0.53 -17.16 -1.15
N PHE A 545 -1.75 -17.68 -1.29
CA PHE A 545 -2.52 -18.17 -0.14
C PHE A 545 -1.81 -19.31 0.61
N THR A 546 -1.15 -20.23 -0.08
CA THR A 546 -0.40 -21.31 0.60
C THR A 546 0.82 -20.78 1.33
N LEU A 547 1.43 -19.69 0.84
CA LEU A 547 2.53 -19.00 1.52
C LEU A 547 2.00 -18.32 2.80
N ASP A 548 0.96 -17.49 2.67
CA ASP A 548 0.31 -16.78 3.78
C ASP A 548 -0.19 -17.78 4.85
N TRP A 549 -0.82 -18.87 4.42
CA TRP A 549 -1.27 -19.95 5.31
C TRP A 549 -0.11 -20.61 6.06
N SER A 550 1.02 -20.87 5.39
CA SER A 550 2.19 -21.48 6.01
C SER A 550 2.79 -20.57 7.08
N GLU A 551 2.88 -19.27 6.80
CA GLU A 551 3.37 -18.22 7.69
C GLU A 551 2.47 -18.10 8.94
N LEU A 552 1.15 -17.98 8.76
CA LEU A 552 0.19 -17.90 9.87
C LEU A 552 0.20 -19.19 10.73
N SER A 553 0.40 -20.36 10.11
CA SER A 553 0.59 -21.63 10.83
C SER A 553 1.88 -21.62 11.68
N THR A 554 2.97 -21.05 11.15
CA THR A 554 4.21 -20.84 11.90
C THR A 554 3.99 -19.90 13.08
N PHE A 555 3.28 -18.79 12.91
CA PHE A 555 2.98 -17.86 14.00
C PHE A 555 2.23 -18.55 15.14
N LEU A 556 1.22 -19.35 14.81
CA LEU A 556 0.40 -20.06 15.80
C LEU A 556 1.18 -21.14 16.55
N SER A 557 2.26 -21.68 15.98
CA SER A 557 3.11 -22.66 16.66
C SER A 557 3.67 -22.13 18.00
N THR A 558 3.81 -20.79 18.13
CA THR A 558 4.25 -20.13 19.37
C THR A 558 3.30 -20.37 20.55
N LEU A 559 2.03 -20.73 20.32
CA LEU A 559 1.08 -21.13 21.37
C LEU A 559 1.54 -22.37 22.15
N ASN A 560 2.38 -23.22 21.56
CA ASN A 560 2.99 -24.36 22.25
C ASN A 560 3.84 -23.93 23.45
N VAL A 561 4.35 -22.70 23.44
CA VAL A 561 5.12 -22.11 24.55
C VAL A 561 4.25 -21.18 25.39
N LEU A 562 3.44 -20.33 24.73
CA LEU A 562 2.69 -19.27 25.41
C LEU A 562 1.56 -19.81 26.30
N ILE A 563 0.81 -20.83 25.85
CA ILE A 563 -0.29 -21.40 26.64
C ILE A 563 0.22 -22.06 27.92
N PRO A 564 1.24 -22.94 27.88
CA PRO A 564 1.82 -23.49 29.11
C PRO A 564 2.44 -22.44 30.04
N ALA A 565 2.94 -21.33 29.49
CA ALA A 565 3.46 -20.21 30.25
C ALA A 565 2.36 -19.30 30.86
N GLU A 566 1.10 -19.54 30.54
CA GLU A 566 -0.05 -18.70 30.94
C GLU A 566 0.11 -17.22 30.51
N ASP A 567 0.78 -16.99 29.38
CA ASP A 567 1.14 -15.66 28.92
C ASP A 567 0.01 -15.00 28.11
N ARG A 568 -0.98 -14.50 28.85
CA ARG A 568 -2.17 -13.84 28.28
C ARG A 568 -1.81 -12.71 27.31
N PHE A 569 -0.81 -11.89 27.66
CA PHE A 569 -0.51 -10.68 26.88
C PHE A 569 -0.06 -11.05 25.47
N HIS A 570 0.93 -11.93 25.35
CA HIS A 570 1.48 -12.31 24.05
C HIS A 570 0.52 -13.21 23.26
N ILE A 571 -0.33 -14.02 23.93
CA ILE A 571 -1.41 -14.77 23.25
C ILE A 571 -2.45 -13.83 22.65
N ASN A 572 -2.89 -12.82 23.39
CA ASN A 572 -3.85 -11.84 22.89
C ASN A 572 -3.29 -11.10 21.68
N LEU A 573 -2.01 -10.72 21.71
CA LEU A 573 -1.34 -10.07 20.60
C LEU A 573 -1.33 -10.98 19.35
N LEU A 574 -0.85 -12.23 19.50
CA LEU A 574 -0.79 -13.23 18.44
C LEU A 574 -2.16 -13.49 17.79
N LEU A 575 -3.18 -13.79 18.60
CA LEU A 575 -4.49 -14.20 18.10
C LEU A 575 -5.25 -13.04 17.45
N ASN A 576 -5.05 -11.80 17.91
CA ASN A 576 -5.63 -10.62 17.27
C ASN A 576 -4.98 -10.27 15.93
N THR A 577 -3.72 -10.66 15.71
CA THR A 577 -3.07 -10.59 14.40
C THR A 577 -3.61 -11.70 13.51
N VAL A 578 -3.31 -12.95 13.84
CA VAL A 578 -3.55 -14.11 12.96
C VAL A 578 -5.03 -14.28 12.61
N SER A 579 -5.95 -14.12 13.57
CA SER A 579 -7.37 -14.35 13.29
C SER A 579 -7.96 -13.30 12.34
N LYS A 580 -7.40 -12.07 12.33
CA LYS A 580 -7.84 -11.02 11.41
C LYS A 580 -7.34 -11.33 10.00
N ASP A 581 -6.07 -11.69 9.86
CA ASP A 581 -5.45 -11.93 8.56
C ASP A 581 -6.05 -13.17 7.88
N LEU A 582 -6.21 -14.28 8.60
CA LEU A 582 -6.90 -15.48 8.10
C LEU A 582 -8.30 -15.18 7.56
N LYS A 583 -9.07 -14.28 8.20
CA LYS A 583 -10.41 -13.91 7.72
C LYS A 583 -10.36 -13.07 6.45
N VAL A 584 -9.36 -12.19 6.33
CA VAL A 584 -9.14 -11.39 5.12
C VAL A 584 -8.75 -12.31 3.96
N ASP A 585 -7.84 -13.24 4.19
CA ASP A 585 -7.39 -14.20 3.17
C ASP A 585 -8.51 -15.14 2.74
N ALA A 586 -9.30 -15.64 3.70
CA ALA A 586 -10.47 -16.46 3.44
C ALA A 586 -11.51 -15.76 2.55
N ALA A 587 -11.70 -14.45 2.72
CA ALA A 587 -12.60 -13.66 1.88
C ALA A 587 -12.07 -13.46 0.46
N GLY A 588 -10.76 -13.59 0.25
CA GLY A 588 -10.09 -13.53 -1.05
C GLY A 588 -10.12 -14.84 -1.84
N LEU A 589 -10.42 -15.98 -1.19
CA LEU A 589 -10.44 -17.29 -1.84
C LEU A 589 -11.56 -17.40 -2.90
N LYS A 590 -11.19 -17.89 -4.09
CA LYS A 590 -12.16 -18.18 -5.17
C LYS A 590 -13.00 -19.43 -4.85
N ASN A 591 -12.46 -20.37 -4.08
CA ASN A 591 -13.14 -21.60 -3.69
C ASN A 591 -13.86 -21.40 -2.35
N LEU A 592 -15.18 -21.27 -2.41
CA LEU A 592 -16.02 -21.02 -1.23
C LEU A 592 -15.97 -22.18 -0.22
N ASP A 593 -15.75 -23.42 -0.67
CA ASP A 593 -15.64 -24.57 0.23
C ASP A 593 -14.36 -24.47 1.06
N GLN A 594 -13.22 -24.08 0.46
CA GLN A 594 -11.97 -23.83 1.19
C GLN A 594 -12.12 -22.64 2.16
N SER A 595 -12.79 -21.57 1.73
CA SER A 595 -13.08 -20.41 2.59
C SER A 595 -13.81 -20.82 3.88
N SER A 596 -14.78 -21.73 3.79
CA SER A 596 -15.50 -22.23 4.97
C SER A 596 -14.62 -22.96 5.98
N LEU A 597 -13.58 -23.68 5.52
CA LEU A 597 -12.63 -24.37 6.39
C LEU A 597 -11.76 -23.38 7.16
N VAL A 598 -11.32 -22.29 6.51
CA VAL A 598 -10.56 -21.23 7.17
C VAL A 598 -11.39 -20.54 8.23
N TYR A 599 -12.67 -20.25 7.96
CA TYR A 599 -13.55 -19.67 8.99
C TYR A 599 -13.70 -20.58 10.21
N GLU A 600 -13.86 -21.90 10.03
CA GLU A 600 -13.92 -22.82 11.16
C GLU A 600 -12.64 -22.81 12.01
N LEU A 601 -11.46 -22.72 11.38
CA LEU A 601 -10.20 -22.55 12.09
C LEU A 601 -10.16 -21.24 12.88
N THR A 602 -10.62 -20.13 12.29
CA THR A 602 -10.68 -18.84 12.98
C THR A 602 -11.63 -18.86 14.17
N ASP A 603 -12.77 -19.55 14.09
CA ASP A 603 -13.69 -19.72 15.22
C ASP A 603 -13.03 -20.47 16.40
N LYS A 604 -12.12 -21.42 16.11
CA LYS A 604 -11.32 -22.10 17.15
C LYS A 604 -10.31 -21.16 17.79
N LEU A 605 -9.63 -20.33 17.00
CA LEU A 605 -8.70 -19.32 17.54
C LEU A 605 -9.43 -18.33 18.45
N GLU A 606 -10.62 -17.87 18.06
CA GLU A 606 -11.47 -17.03 18.92
C GLU A 606 -11.87 -17.75 20.20
N ALA A 607 -12.24 -19.04 20.13
CA ALA A 607 -12.56 -19.82 21.33
C ALA A 607 -11.35 -19.98 22.28
N ILE A 608 -10.14 -20.11 21.74
CA ILE A 608 -8.89 -20.13 22.52
C ILE A 608 -8.70 -18.79 23.22
N LEU A 609 -8.82 -17.68 22.48
CA LEU A 609 -8.72 -16.32 23.02
C LEU A 609 -9.73 -16.12 24.17
N ASP A 610 -10.99 -16.50 23.95
CA ASP A 610 -12.06 -16.44 24.93
C ASP A 610 -11.75 -17.20 26.23
N ALA A 611 -11.11 -18.37 26.11
CA ALA A 611 -10.70 -19.19 27.26
C ALA A 611 -9.53 -18.54 28.02
N VAL A 612 -8.54 -18.01 27.28
CA VAL A 612 -7.40 -17.27 27.84
C VAL A 612 -7.86 -16.03 28.58
N GLU A 613 -8.80 -15.27 28.02
CA GLU A 613 -9.40 -14.10 28.67
C GLU A 613 -10.09 -14.45 30.00
N LYS A 614 -10.69 -15.64 30.08
CA LYS A 614 -11.35 -16.16 31.29
C LYS A 614 -10.39 -16.85 32.28
N ASN A 615 -9.07 -16.86 32.03
CA ASN A 615 -8.07 -17.64 32.78
C ASN A 615 -8.34 -19.16 32.80
N ASP A 616 -9.03 -19.70 31.78
CA ASP A 616 -9.29 -21.14 31.68
C ASP A 616 -8.20 -21.83 30.84
N TRP A 617 -7.01 -21.94 31.43
CA TRP A 617 -5.81 -22.47 30.75
C TRP A 617 -5.92 -23.94 30.35
N LYS A 618 -6.72 -24.73 31.09
CA LYS A 618 -6.99 -26.13 30.73
C LYS A 618 -7.84 -26.21 29.47
N LYS A 619 -8.86 -25.36 29.38
CA LYS A 619 -9.71 -25.27 28.19
C LYS A 619 -8.94 -24.72 27.00
N SER A 620 -8.12 -23.68 27.17
CA SER A 620 -7.31 -23.14 26.07
C SER A 620 -6.32 -24.17 25.53
N ALA A 621 -5.64 -24.93 26.40
CA ALA A 621 -4.77 -26.02 25.97
C ALA A 621 -5.53 -27.14 25.22
N SER A 622 -6.74 -27.50 25.68
CA SER A 622 -7.58 -28.47 24.98
C SER A 622 -8.02 -27.97 23.60
N LEU A 623 -8.43 -26.70 23.51
CA LEU A 623 -8.87 -26.09 22.26
C LEU A 623 -7.71 -25.95 21.27
N TRP A 624 -6.50 -25.66 21.75
CA TRP A 624 -5.29 -25.63 20.93
C TRP A 624 -4.97 -26.99 20.32
N LEU A 625 -5.06 -28.08 21.11
CA LEU A 625 -4.90 -29.45 20.58
C LEU A 625 -5.96 -29.78 19.52
N ASP A 626 -7.18 -29.28 19.67
CA ASP A 626 -8.25 -29.48 18.69
C ASP A 626 -8.02 -28.64 17.42
N TYR A 627 -7.51 -27.41 17.56
CA TYR A 627 -7.06 -26.59 16.43
C TYR A 627 -5.98 -27.32 15.63
N GLN A 628 -4.93 -27.84 16.28
CA GLN A 628 -3.84 -28.55 15.60
C GLN A 628 -4.33 -29.78 14.84
N LYS A 629 -5.34 -30.50 15.36
CA LYS A 629 -5.96 -31.62 14.61
C LYS A 629 -6.67 -31.13 13.36
N LEU A 630 -7.43 -30.04 13.46
CA LEU A 630 -8.15 -29.44 12.33
C LEU A 630 -7.19 -28.88 11.28
N GLU A 631 -6.16 -28.17 11.71
CA GLU A 631 -5.11 -27.64 10.84
C GLU A 631 -4.42 -28.76 10.05
N ASN A 632 -4.06 -29.87 10.71
CA ASN A 632 -3.48 -31.04 10.04
C ASN A 632 -4.45 -31.72 9.06
N GLN A 633 -5.76 -31.67 9.35
CA GLN A 633 -6.79 -32.21 8.47
C GLN A 633 -7.02 -31.31 7.24
N TYR A 634 -7.01 -29.98 7.42
CA TYR A 634 -7.38 -29.00 6.40
C TYR A 634 -6.19 -28.52 5.56
N GLY A 635 -4.98 -28.47 6.14
CA GLY A 635 -3.76 -28.03 5.47
C GLY A 635 -3.53 -28.68 4.09
N PRO A 636 -3.68 -30.01 3.92
CA PRO A 636 -3.53 -30.65 2.62
C PRO A 636 -4.58 -30.26 1.57
N VAL A 637 -5.71 -29.67 1.98
CA VAL A 637 -6.79 -29.20 1.08
C VAL A 637 -6.49 -27.81 0.53
N PHE A 638 -5.59 -27.07 1.19
CA PHE A 638 -5.18 -25.73 0.79
C PHE A 638 -4.02 -25.72 -0.22
N LYS A 639 -3.28 -26.82 -0.32
CA LYS A 639 -2.35 -27.12 -1.42
C LYS A 639 -3.15 -27.58 -2.64
#